data_AF-A0A8C5MFU3-F1
#
_entry.id   AF-A0A8C5MFU3-F1
#
_cell.length_a   1.000
_cell.length_b   1.000
_cell.length_c   1.000
_cell.angle_alpha   90.00
_cell.angle_beta   90.00
_cell.angle_gamma   90.00
#
_symmetry.space_group_name_H-M   'P 1'
#
loop_
_entity.id
_entity.type
_entity.pdbx_description
1 polymer ?
#
loop_
_entity_poly.entity_id
_entity_poly.type
_entity_poly.pdbx_seq_one_letter_code
_entity_poly.pdbx_strand_id
1 'polypeptide(L)'
;ASPVRGISIYNCRVFQHGSLCYPYFYLLVRLASLLFVLAGLLCISSVSCFILFFLTPCPPGFTAFCVAVNLKFGVRRPEARTGTETDTCTACAGTLILEFAALSRFTGISIFEEYARKAMDFIWEKRQRSSNLVGVTINIHTGDWVRKDSGVGAGIDSYYEYLLKAYVLLGDDNYLKRFNTHYDAIMRYISQPPLLLDVHIHKPMLTARTWMDSLLAFFPGLQVLKGDIRPAIETHEMLYQVIKKHNFLPEAFTTDFRVHWAQHPLRPEFAESTYFLYKATGDPYYLEVGKTLIDNLNKYARVPCGFAAVKDVRTGSHEDRMDSFFLAEMFKYLYLLFSEREDLIFDIEDYIFTTEAHLLPLWLSTANQTKPKKNATAQYTELDDSNFDWSCPNTQILFRNDPMYAQSIREPLKNVVDKTCPRSSSRVDEMSGGGNRPPLRARDFMASNSEHLDILKKMGVSLIHLKDGRVQLVQHANQAASSVDAEDGLRFMQEMIELSSQQQKEQQLPPRAVQIVSHPFYGRVVLTAGPAQFGLDLNIARGFVARTDPYSGCSDIANPEALRGRIALMQRGQCMFAEKARNVQKSGAIGGIVIDDNDGSSSDTAPLFQMAGDGKNTDDITIPMLFLFSKEGNIILDAMREYREVEVLMSDKARDRDLEGESGEQRASENESQKQIPEETSIPQDHMVGAGDASSSPSRPETDSSSAGSPVLDEDKAASESSESNTKDSTDSGEHPEGSPETLEDPKATKRDSRAVQPMDSILADWKEDIEAFELMDKDEL
;
A
#
# COMPACT_ATOMS: atom_id res chain seq x y z
N ALA A 1 40.80 -28.84 14.17
CA ALA A 1 41.26 -28.78 12.77
C ALA A 1 40.76 -29.98 11.99
N SER A 2 39.71 -29.81 11.17
CA SER A 2 39.32 -30.65 10.03
C SER A 2 38.12 -29.96 9.34
N PRO A 3 37.99 -29.96 8.01
CA PRO A 3 37.06 -29.06 7.31
C PRO A 3 35.72 -29.72 6.95
N VAL A 4 34.61 -29.05 7.24
CA VAL A 4 33.31 -29.36 6.63
C VAL A 4 33.28 -28.79 5.22
N ARG A 5 33.82 -29.54 4.25
CA ARG A 5 33.48 -29.34 2.82
C ARG A 5 32.08 -29.91 2.61
N GLY A 6 31.15 -29.14 2.05
CA GLY A 6 29.80 -29.68 1.82
C GLY A 6 28.70 -28.73 1.32
N ILE A 7 28.86 -27.40 1.37
CA ILE A 7 27.92 -26.51 0.68
C ILE A 7 28.24 -26.56 -0.82
N SER A 8 27.39 -27.25 -1.57
CA SER A 8 27.45 -27.23 -3.04
C SER A 8 27.18 -25.81 -3.52
N ILE A 9 28.14 -25.21 -4.22
CA ILE A 9 27.93 -23.94 -4.90
C ILE A 9 26.95 -24.21 -6.04
N TYR A 10 25.68 -23.93 -5.79
CA TYR A 10 24.72 -23.74 -6.87
C TYR A 10 25.25 -22.59 -7.73
N ASN A 11 25.70 -22.93 -8.94
CA ASN A 11 26.06 -21.94 -9.94
C ASN A 11 24.92 -20.93 -10.04
N CYS A 12 25.23 -19.63 -9.91
CA CYS A 12 24.31 -18.56 -10.28
C CYS A 12 24.10 -18.58 -11.80
N ARG A 13 23.25 -19.52 -12.26
CA ARG A 13 22.43 -19.29 -13.44
C ARG A 13 21.60 -18.07 -13.13
N VAL A 14 22.07 -16.91 -13.60
CA VAL A 14 21.23 -15.74 -13.80
C VAL A 14 20.01 -16.21 -14.57
N PHE A 15 18.83 -16.14 -13.96
CA PHE A 15 17.59 -16.54 -14.61
C PHE A 15 17.33 -15.57 -15.78
N GLN A 16 17.66 -15.98 -17.00
CA GLN A 16 17.36 -15.25 -18.23
C GLN A 16 15.86 -15.41 -18.60
N HIS A 17 14.96 -15.09 -17.67
CA HIS A 17 13.52 -15.08 -17.88
C HIS A 17 12.89 -13.84 -17.22
N GLY A 18 12.04 -13.14 -17.97
CA GLY A 18 11.22 -12.04 -17.47
C GLY A 18 11.87 -10.66 -17.52
N SER A 19 11.25 -9.72 -18.24
CA SER A 19 11.50 -8.28 -18.09
C SER A 19 10.66 -7.76 -16.92
N LEU A 20 11.13 -7.99 -15.69
CA LEU A 20 10.36 -7.73 -14.47
C LEU A 20 10.50 -6.26 -14.00
N CYS A 21 9.35 -5.62 -13.77
CA CYS A 21 9.23 -4.36 -13.05
C CYS A 21 9.00 -4.63 -11.57
N TYR A 22 9.66 -3.87 -10.69
CA TYR A 22 9.50 -4.01 -9.24
C TYR A 22 9.11 -2.66 -8.61
N PRO A 23 8.20 -2.65 -7.61
CA PRO A 23 7.98 -1.47 -6.77
C PRO A 23 9.27 -1.10 -6.04
N TYR A 24 9.67 0.17 -6.14
CA TYR A 24 10.97 0.66 -5.69
C TYR A 24 11.16 0.50 -4.18
N PHE A 25 10.10 0.76 -3.41
CA PHE A 25 10.02 0.56 -1.97
C PHE A 25 10.32 -0.90 -1.55
N TYR A 26 9.49 -1.86 -1.96
CA TYR A 26 9.64 -3.27 -1.57
C TYR A 26 10.96 -3.89 -2.02
N LEU A 27 11.51 -3.45 -3.15
CA LEU A 27 12.84 -3.88 -3.60
C LEU A 27 13.94 -3.45 -2.63
N LEU A 28 13.93 -2.19 -2.20
CA LEU A 28 15.02 -1.63 -1.42
C LEU A 28 14.98 -2.09 0.04
N VAL A 29 13.85 -1.93 0.72
CA VAL A 29 13.74 -2.25 2.16
C VAL A 29 13.91 -3.77 2.42
N ARG A 30 13.55 -4.64 1.46
CA ARG A 30 13.71 -6.11 1.60
C ARG A 30 15.03 -6.64 1.03
N LEU A 31 15.28 -6.42 -0.26
CA LEU A 31 16.40 -7.08 -0.95
C LEU A 31 17.70 -6.30 -0.79
N ALA A 32 17.68 -4.96 -0.84
CA ALA A 32 18.90 -4.18 -0.67
C ALA A 32 19.39 -4.22 0.78
N SER A 33 18.50 -4.04 1.77
CA SER A 33 18.83 -4.13 3.20
C SER A 33 19.47 -5.48 3.57
N LEU A 34 18.88 -6.60 3.09
CA LEU A 34 19.45 -7.94 3.28
C LEU A 34 20.82 -8.09 2.60
N LEU A 35 20.97 -7.59 1.37
CA LEU A 35 22.24 -7.65 0.64
C LEU A 35 23.33 -6.79 1.28
N PHE A 36 23.01 -5.66 1.91
CA PHE A 36 24.01 -4.81 2.59
C PHE A 36 24.45 -5.39 3.94
N VAL A 37 23.53 -6.00 4.71
CA VAL A 37 23.90 -6.78 5.90
C VAL A 37 24.83 -7.93 5.53
N LEU A 38 24.52 -8.67 4.45
CA LEU A 38 25.38 -9.76 3.96
C LEU A 38 26.71 -9.26 3.39
N ALA A 39 26.74 -8.15 2.65
CA ALA A 39 27.97 -7.57 2.11
C ALA A 39 28.92 -7.09 3.21
N GLY A 40 28.38 -6.43 4.25
CA GLY A 40 29.14 -5.97 5.41
C GLY A 40 29.72 -7.12 6.24
N LEU A 41 29.00 -8.24 6.37
CA LEU A 41 29.44 -9.41 7.15
C LEU A 41 30.41 -10.34 6.41
N LEU A 42 30.33 -10.45 5.07
CA LEU A 42 31.05 -11.47 4.30
C LEU A 42 32.04 -10.94 3.26
N CYS A 43 32.22 -9.61 3.15
CA CYS A 43 33.19 -8.98 2.23
C CYS A 43 33.01 -9.44 0.76
N ILE A 44 31.75 -9.66 0.35
CA ILE A 44 31.42 -10.30 -0.92
C ILE A 44 31.72 -9.35 -2.09
N SER A 45 32.67 -9.71 -2.94
CA SER A 45 33.14 -8.92 -4.09
C SER A 45 32.14 -8.80 -5.26
N SER A 46 30.84 -8.95 -5.00
CA SER A 46 29.76 -8.94 -6.01
C SER A 46 28.86 -7.71 -5.97
N VAL A 47 29.01 -6.81 -4.99
CA VAL A 47 28.16 -5.60 -4.86
C VAL A 47 28.31 -4.66 -6.07
N SER A 48 29.50 -4.65 -6.71
CA SER A 48 29.83 -3.79 -7.86
C SER A 48 28.87 -3.89 -9.04
N CYS A 49 28.21 -5.04 -9.23
CA CYS A 49 27.25 -5.23 -10.32
C CYS A 49 25.87 -4.61 -10.04
N PHE A 50 25.54 -4.31 -8.78
CA PHE A 50 24.29 -3.68 -8.38
C PHE A 50 24.41 -2.14 -8.36
N ILE A 51 25.61 -1.63 -8.01
CA ILE A 51 25.89 -0.19 -7.83
C ILE A 51 25.70 0.64 -9.11
N LEU A 52 25.98 0.08 -10.30
CA LEU A 52 25.90 0.83 -11.56
C LEU A 52 24.47 1.16 -12.04
N PHE A 53 23.43 0.53 -11.52
CA PHE A 53 22.08 0.62 -12.10
C PHE A 53 21.25 1.84 -11.66
N PHE A 54 21.60 2.49 -10.55
CA PHE A 54 20.79 3.56 -9.94
C PHE A 54 21.05 4.97 -10.52
N LEU A 55 21.84 5.09 -11.58
CA LEU A 55 22.30 6.39 -12.13
C LEU A 55 21.69 6.72 -13.50
N THR A 56 20.36 6.73 -13.60
CA THR A 56 19.66 7.43 -14.68
C THR A 56 18.98 8.69 -14.12
N PRO A 57 19.45 9.91 -14.44
CA PRO A 57 18.86 11.13 -13.88
C PRO A 57 17.44 11.33 -14.41
N CYS A 58 16.48 11.55 -13.51
CA CYS A 58 15.19 12.16 -13.86
C CYS A 58 15.37 13.70 -13.93
N PRO A 59 14.32 14.48 -14.27
CA PRO A 59 14.39 15.94 -14.16
C PRO A 59 14.77 16.36 -12.73
N PRO A 60 15.53 17.47 -12.55
CA PRO A 60 16.04 17.88 -11.25
C PRO A 60 14.90 18.08 -10.25
N GLY A 61 14.86 17.24 -9.22
CA GLY A 61 13.81 17.18 -8.19
C GLY A 61 13.17 15.80 -8.04
N PHE A 62 12.96 15.06 -9.13
CA PHE A 62 11.98 13.95 -9.14
C PHE A 62 12.54 12.53 -9.18
N THR A 63 13.86 12.35 -9.14
CA THR A 63 14.51 11.02 -9.26
C THR A 63 14.17 10.04 -8.12
N ALA A 64 13.72 10.54 -6.96
CA ALA A 64 13.44 9.73 -5.78
C ALA A 64 11.95 9.36 -5.58
N PHE A 65 11.09 9.66 -6.57
CA PHE A 65 9.63 9.46 -6.47
C PHE A 65 9.07 8.39 -7.44
N CYS A 66 9.90 7.64 -8.14
CA CYS A 66 9.44 6.59 -9.05
C CYS A 66 8.85 5.39 -8.28
N VAL A 67 7.58 5.06 -8.52
CA VAL A 67 6.84 4.00 -7.81
C VAL A 67 7.34 2.61 -8.20
N ALA A 68 7.40 2.31 -9.50
CA ALA A 68 8.08 1.13 -10.03
C ALA A 68 9.32 1.51 -10.85
N VAL A 69 10.28 0.57 -10.90
CA VAL A 69 11.41 0.62 -11.82
C VAL A 69 11.58 -0.72 -12.54
N ASN A 70 11.91 -0.66 -13.82
CA ASN A 70 12.36 -1.84 -14.56
C ASN A 70 13.86 -2.03 -14.36
N LEU A 71 14.27 -3.11 -13.68
CA LEU A 71 15.69 -3.29 -13.31
C LEU A 71 16.62 -3.54 -14.51
N LYS A 72 16.08 -3.91 -15.67
CA LYS A 72 16.83 -4.13 -16.90
C LYS A 72 16.92 -2.87 -17.77
N PHE A 73 15.90 -2.02 -17.72
CA PHE A 73 15.73 -0.90 -18.66
C PHE A 73 15.74 0.49 -18.00
N GLY A 74 15.77 0.58 -16.67
CA GLY A 74 15.63 1.82 -15.91
C GLY A 74 14.20 2.38 -15.99
N VAL A 75 14.02 3.67 -15.69
CA VAL A 75 12.70 4.32 -15.78
C VAL A 75 12.42 4.87 -17.19
N ARG A 76 13.45 5.37 -17.89
CA ARG A 76 13.29 6.25 -19.07
C ARG A 76 13.19 5.56 -20.44
N ARG A 77 13.31 4.24 -20.52
CA ARG A 77 13.32 3.51 -21.80
C ARG A 77 11.90 3.09 -22.20
N PRO A 78 11.50 3.17 -23.49
CA PRO A 78 10.20 2.69 -23.95
C PRO A 78 9.91 1.22 -23.57
N GLU A 79 10.96 0.39 -23.50
CA GLU A 79 10.88 -1.03 -23.15
C GLU A 79 10.69 -1.27 -21.63
N ALA A 80 10.81 -0.23 -20.79
CA ALA A 80 10.73 -0.35 -19.34
C ALA A 80 9.32 -0.58 -18.81
N ARG A 81 8.29 0.04 -19.42
CA ARG A 81 6.90 0.08 -18.93
C ARG A 81 6.74 0.62 -17.50
N THR A 82 7.64 1.51 -17.08
CA THR A 82 7.59 2.23 -15.79
C THR A 82 7.71 3.73 -16.03
N GLY A 83 7.23 4.56 -15.10
CA GLY A 83 7.25 6.02 -15.25
C GLY A 83 6.02 6.63 -15.94
N THR A 84 4.96 5.85 -16.13
CA THR A 84 3.58 6.36 -16.39
C THR A 84 2.76 6.50 -15.10
N GLU A 85 3.29 6.01 -13.98
CA GLU A 85 2.69 6.12 -12.65
C GLU A 85 2.84 7.57 -12.16
N THR A 86 1.73 8.27 -11.97
CA THR A 86 1.74 9.69 -11.58
C THR A 86 1.75 9.91 -10.07
N ASP A 87 1.45 8.89 -9.27
CA ASP A 87 1.05 9.04 -7.86
C ASP A 87 1.79 8.02 -6.97
N THR A 88 2.41 8.47 -5.87
CA THR A 88 3.13 7.61 -4.91
C THR A 88 2.61 7.77 -3.49
N CYS A 89 2.81 6.77 -2.63
CA CYS A 89 2.49 6.89 -1.21
C CYS A 89 3.59 7.62 -0.41
N THR A 90 3.23 8.24 0.71
CA THR A 90 4.17 9.03 1.51
C THR A 90 5.27 8.17 2.13
N ALA A 91 4.92 6.98 2.64
CA ALA A 91 5.89 5.96 3.04
C ALA A 91 6.80 5.54 1.87
N CYS A 92 6.22 5.30 0.69
CA CYS A 92 6.93 4.81 -0.50
C CYS A 92 8.11 5.71 -0.92
N ALA A 93 8.03 7.02 -0.68
CA ALA A 93 9.08 7.99 -0.97
C ALA A 93 9.85 8.48 0.28
N GLY A 94 9.27 8.36 1.49
CA GLY A 94 9.92 8.74 2.75
C GLY A 94 10.84 7.67 3.34
N THR A 95 10.53 6.40 3.09
CA THR A 95 11.07 5.24 3.81
C THR A 95 12.24 4.60 3.05
N LEU A 96 13.28 5.40 2.74
CA LEU A 96 14.48 4.95 2.01
C LEU A 96 15.81 5.47 2.59
N ILE A 97 15.77 6.44 3.52
CA ILE A 97 16.97 7.17 3.96
C ILE A 97 17.97 6.30 4.74
N LEU A 98 17.51 5.29 5.49
CA LEU A 98 18.40 4.45 6.29
C LEU A 98 19.30 3.57 5.39
N GLU A 99 18.69 2.85 4.45
CA GLU A 99 19.34 2.03 3.43
C GLU A 99 20.27 2.86 2.56
N PHE A 100 19.80 4.02 2.08
CA PHE A 100 20.56 4.86 1.16
C PHE A 100 21.72 5.59 1.84
N ALA A 101 21.58 5.96 3.12
CA ALA A 101 22.71 6.43 3.92
C ALA A 101 23.73 5.30 4.17
N ALA A 102 23.29 4.12 4.60
CA ALA A 102 24.17 2.96 4.81
C ALA A 102 24.94 2.59 3.54
N LEU A 103 24.26 2.50 2.40
CA LEU A 103 24.86 2.29 1.07
C LEU A 103 25.89 3.38 0.72
N SER A 104 25.58 4.65 0.99
CA SER A 104 26.50 5.77 0.75
C SER A 104 27.76 5.67 1.64
N ARG A 105 27.63 5.27 2.90
CA ARG A 105 28.77 5.06 3.82
C ARG A 105 29.61 3.85 3.39
N PHE A 106 29.00 2.73 3.01
CA PHE A 106 29.73 1.52 2.60
C PHE A 106 30.41 1.63 1.23
N THR A 107 29.89 2.46 0.31
CA THR A 107 30.48 2.66 -1.04
C THR A 107 31.35 3.90 -1.18
N GLY A 108 31.21 4.87 -0.26
CA GLY A 108 31.82 6.20 -0.38
C GLY A 108 31.14 7.12 -1.39
N ILE A 109 29.97 6.73 -1.94
CA ILE A 109 29.25 7.50 -2.97
C ILE A 109 28.02 8.18 -2.31
N SER A 110 28.06 9.50 -2.11
CA SER A 110 27.00 10.27 -1.41
C SER A 110 25.62 10.25 -2.07
N ILE A 111 25.57 9.92 -3.37
CA ILE A 111 24.42 10.17 -4.25
C ILE A 111 23.13 9.49 -3.79
N PHE A 112 23.23 8.33 -3.12
CA PHE A 112 22.06 7.62 -2.62
C PHE A 112 21.43 8.39 -1.44
N GLU A 113 22.20 8.71 -0.40
CA GLU A 113 21.72 9.50 0.75
C GLU A 113 21.15 10.85 0.27
N GLU A 114 21.87 11.51 -0.64
CA GLU A 114 21.44 12.78 -1.22
C GLU A 114 20.05 12.71 -1.87
N TYR A 115 19.74 11.66 -2.63
CA TYR A 115 18.43 11.53 -3.28
C TYR A 115 17.32 11.16 -2.28
N ALA A 116 17.58 10.28 -1.31
CA ALA A 116 16.60 9.97 -0.26
C ALA A 116 16.30 11.19 0.63
N ARG A 117 17.34 11.96 0.98
CA ARG A 117 17.23 13.22 1.73
C ARG A 117 16.36 14.23 0.97
N LYS A 118 16.62 14.45 -0.32
CA LYS A 118 15.83 15.33 -1.20
C LYS A 118 14.35 14.92 -1.28
N ALA A 119 14.02 13.62 -1.20
CA ALA A 119 12.62 13.16 -1.12
C ALA A 119 11.95 13.58 0.19
N MET A 120 12.59 13.32 1.34
CA MET A 120 12.07 13.72 2.65
C MET A 120 12.00 15.24 2.82
N ASP A 121 12.89 16.00 2.17
CA ASP A 121 12.84 17.46 2.11
C ASP A 121 11.58 17.96 1.39
N PHE A 122 11.28 17.39 0.22
CA PHE A 122 10.09 17.74 -0.57
C PHE A 122 8.77 17.35 0.13
N ILE A 123 8.69 16.16 0.74
CA ILE A 123 7.53 15.73 1.54
C ILE A 123 7.30 16.70 2.71
N TRP A 124 8.38 17.10 3.40
CA TRP A 124 8.33 18.07 4.48
C TRP A 124 7.86 19.46 4.02
N GLU A 125 8.29 19.93 2.85
CA GLU A 125 7.83 21.20 2.28
C GLU A 125 6.35 21.18 1.88
N LYS A 126 5.86 20.04 1.37
CA LYS A 126 4.46 19.86 0.93
C LYS A 126 3.47 19.64 2.08
N ARG A 127 3.90 19.48 3.34
CA ARG A 127 2.99 19.33 4.50
C ARG A 127 2.03 20.51 4.65
N GLN A 128 0.82 20.27 5.15
CA GLN A 128 -0.19 21.32 5.32
C GLN A 128 0.21 22.29 6.45
N ARG A 129 0.46 23.56 6.11
CA ARG A 129 1.05 24.55 7.04
C ARG A 129 0.24 24.81 8.32
N SER A 130 -1.08 24.63 8.28
CA SER A 130 -1.97 24.87 9.43
C SER A 130 -2.05 23.72 10.43
N SER A 131 -1.72 22.49 10.01
CA SER A 131 -1.85 21.27 10.82
C SER A 131 -0.54 20.50 10.97
N ASN A 132 0.48 20.79 10.15
CA ASN A 132 1.71 20.00 9.94
C ASN A 132 1.48 18.53 9.53
N LEU A 133 0.28 18.18 9.05
CA LEU A 133 -0.01 16.83 8.54
C LEU A 133 0.39 16.69 7.05
N VAL A 134 0.60 15.44 6.62
CA VAL A 134 0.92 15.03 5.24
C VAL A 134 -0.14 14.04 4.75
N GLY A 135 -0.41 13.98 3.44
CA GLY A 135 -1.42 13.07 2.89
C GLY A 135 -0.92 11.62 2.75
N VAL A 136 -1.83 10.68 2.42
CA VAL A 136 -1.45 9.28 2.11
C VAL A 136 -0.77 9.16 0.75
N THR A 137 -1.15 9.98 -0.24
CA THR A 137 -0.69 9.85 -1.63
C THR A 137 -0.45 11.20 -2.27
N ILE A 138 0.72 11.36 -2.87
CA ILE A 138 1.21 12.58 -3.52
C ILE A 138 1.46 12.32 -5.01
N ASN A 139 1.07 13.26 -5.86
CA ASN A 139 1.38 13.22 -7.28
C ASN A 139 2.86 13.56 -7.50
N ILE A 140 3.60 12.73 -8.25
CA ILE A 140 5.05 12.84 -8.44
C ILE A 140 5.45 13.90 -9.48
N HIS A 141 4.50 14.50 -10.19
CA HIS A 141 4.75 15.53 -11.20
C HIS A 141 4.38 16.93 -10.72
N THR A 142 3.24 17.10 -10.04
CA THR A 142 2.83 18.38 -9.45
C THR A 142 3.25 18.53 -7.97
N GLY A 143 3.47 17.40 -7.29
CA GLY A 143 3.68 17.35 -5.85
C GLY A 143 2.42 17.57 -5.02
N ASP A 144 1.22 17.44 -5.59
CA ASP A 144 -0.02 17.71 -4.85
C ASP A 144 -0.58 16.47 -4.17
N TRP A 145 -1.22 16.66 -3.03
CA TRP A 145 -1.89 15.59 -2.29
C TRP A 145 -3.12 15.11 -3.05
N VAL A 146 -3.02 13.94 -3.68
CA VAL A 146 -4.14 13.23 -4.31
C VAL A 146 -5.05 12.68 -3.22
N ARG A 147 -4.46 11.96 -2.26
CA ARG A 147 -5.15 11.50 -1.05
C ARG A 147 -4.84 12.40 0.12
N LYS A 148 -5.87 13.17 0.52
CA LYS A 148 -5.82 14.24 1.52
C LYS A 148 -6.26 13.79 2.92
N ASP A 149 -6.49 12.49 3.10
CA ASP A 149 -6.53 11.82 4.41
C ASP A 149 -5.11 11.67 5.00
N SER A 150 -5.02 11.66 6.33
CA SER A 150 -3.79 11.56 7.11
C SER A 150 -4.06 10.80 8.39
N GLY A 151 -3.28 9.75 8.63
CA GLY A 151 -3.27 8.96 9.86
C GLY A 151 -1.85 8.55 10.20
N VAL A 152 -1.72 7.51 11.02
CA VAL A 152 -0.45 6.78 11.24
C VAL A 152 -0.40 5.45 10.48
N GLY A 153 -1.50 5.02 9.87
CA GLY A 153 -1.60 3.75 9.17
C GLY A 153 -1.13 3.78 7.71
N ALA A 154 -1.74 2.88 6.92
CA ALA A 154 -1.28 2.43 5.62
C ALA A 154 -0.90 3.55 4.63
N GLY A 155 0.38 3.59 4.24
CA GLY A 155 0.94 4.47 3.22
C GLY A 155 1.53 5.77 3.75
N ILE A 156 1.51 6.00 5.07
CA ILE A 156 2.25 7.08 5.73
C ILE A 156 3.16 6.53 6.83
N ASP A 157 2.63 5.66 7.69
CA ASP A 157 3.35 4.79 8.65
C ASP A 157 4.86 5.08 8.84
N SER A 158 5.67 4.46 7.98
CA SER A 158 7.11 4.36 8.04
C SER A 158 7.87 5.63 7.63
N TYR A 159 7.20 6.65 7.04
CA TYR A 159 7.80 7.99 6.89
C TYR A 159 8.04 8.63 8.27
N TYR A 160 7.08 8.51 9.20
CA TYR A 160 7.27 9.01 10.57
C TYR A 160 8.32 8.20 11.32
N GLU A 161 8.33 6.88 11.09
CA GLU A 161 9.35 5.97 11.62
C GLU A 161 10.76 6.40 11.20
N TYR A 162 10.97 6.62 9.90
CA TYR A 162 12.28 6.96 9.34
C TYR A 162 12.73 8.36 9.71
N LEU A 163 11.82 9.30 10.02
CA LEU A 163 12.23 10.58 10.62
C LEU A 163 12.87 10.39 12.01
N LEU A 164 12.34 9.52 12.88
CA LEU A 164 13.00 9.27 14.17
C LEU A 164 14.24 8.38 14.01
N LYS A 165 14.12 7.28 13.25
CA LYS A 165 15.22 6.31 13.07
C LYS A 165 16.41 6.91 12.29
N ALA A 166 16.20 7.87 11.37
CA ALA A 166 17.30 8.56 10.68
C ALA A 166 17.99 9.60 11.56
N TYR A 167 17.30 10.24 12.52
CA TYR A 167 17.98 11.03 13.55
C TYR A 167 18.93 10.13 14.36
N VAL A 168 18.44 8.99 14.87
CA VAL A 168 19.23 8.03 15.66
C VAL A 168 20.42 7.49 14.87
N LEU A 169 20.23 7.13 13.58
CA LEU A 169 21.30 6.57 12.76
C LEU A 169 22.31 7.61 12.27
N LEU A 170 21.87 8.81 11.86
CA LEU A 170 22.72 9.77 11.12
C LEU A 170 23.25 10.93 11.96
N GLY A 171 22.60 11.22 13.10
CA GLY A 171 22.96 12.32 14.00
C GLY A 171 22.59 13.72 13.52
N ASP A 172 21.50 13.86 12.75
CA ASP A 172 21.06 15.13 12.16
C ASP A 172 19.72 15.60 12.75
N ASP A 173 19.79 16.67 13.55
CA ASP A 173 18.68 17.31 14.28
C ASP A 173 17.50 17.71 13.39
N ASN A 174 17.70 17.89 12.08
CA ASN A 174 16.61 18.19 11.16
C ASN A 174 15.58 17.05 11.13
N TYR A 175 16.01 15.80 11.21
CA TYR A 175 15.10 14.65 11.24
C TYR A 175 14.29 14.61 12.55
N LEU A 176 14.93 14.82 13.71
CA LEU A 176 14.24 14.92 15.01
C LEU A 176 13.23 16.07 15.04
N LYS A 177 13.61 17.24 14.53
CA LYS A 177 12.73 18.42 14.45
C LYS A 177 11.50 18.15 13.58
N ARG A 178 11.67 17.49 12.43
CA ARG A 178 10.55 17.07 11.57
C ARG A 178 9.67 16.04 12.26
N PHE A 179 10.28 15.03 12.87
CA PHE A 179 9.57 14.00 13.64
C PHE A 179 8.70 14.62 14.73
N ASN A 180 9.28 15.42 15.63
CA ASN A 180 8.53 16.07 16.71
C ASN A 180 7.40 16.97 16.17
N THR A 181 7.64 17.75 15.11
CA THR A 181 6.60 18.59 14.49
C THR A 181 5.42 17.78 13.96
N HIS A 182 5.67 16.60 13.39
CA HIS A 182 4.62 15.68 12.96
C HIS A 182 3.99 14.93 14.15
N TYR A 183 4.77 14.55 15.17
CA TYR A 183 4.29 13.86 16.36
C TYR A 183 3.30 14.72 17.15
N ASP A 184 3.62 16.00 17.36
CA ASP A 184 2.72 16.96 18.03
C ASP A 184 1.41 17.14 17.24
N ALA A 185 1.44 17.05 15.91
CA ALA A 185 0.25 17.08 15.07
C ALA A 185 -0.56 15.77 15.16
N ILE A 186 0.09 14.60 15.14
CA ILE A 186 -0.55 13.30 15.31
C ILE A 186 -1.25 13.24 16.69
N MET A 187 -0.54 13.59 17.76
CA MET A 187 -1.09 13.57 19.13
C MET A 187 -2.17 14.63 19.38
N ARG A 188 -2.26 15.67 18.55
CA ARG A 188 -3.30 16.71 18.62
C ARG A 188 -4.55 16.42 17.78
N TYR A 189 -4.42 15.69 16.67
CA TYR A 189 -5.48 15.57 15.66
C TYR A 189 -5.90 14.13 15.37
N ILE A 190 -4.96 13.19 15.34
CA ILE A 190 -5.19 11.77 14.98
C ILE A 190 -5.41 10.92 16.24
N SER A 191 -4.69 11.24 17.32
CA SER A 191 -4.80 10.53 18.60
C SER A 191 -6.05 10.93 19.36
N GLN A 192 -6.90 9.94 19.66
CA GLN A 192 -8.10 10.03 20.49
C GLN A 192 -8.09 8.84 21.47
N PRO A 193 -7.22 8.85 22.50
CA PRO A 193 -6.84 7.64 23.24
C PRO A 193 -8.02 6.81 23.74
N PRO A 194 -8.03 5.48 23.51
CA PRO A 194 -6.93 4.66 22.96
C PRO A 194 -6.88 4.55 21.43
N LEU A 195 -7.73 5.28 20.69
CA LEU A 195 -7.88 5.16 19.24
C LEU A 195 -6.93 6.10 18.48
N LEU A 196 -6.49 5.70 17.29
CA LEU A 196 -5.78 6.55 16.33
C LEU A 196 -6.58 6.59 15.02
N LEU A 197 -7.13 7.75 14.64
CA LEU A 197 -8.08 7.85 13.52
C LEU A 197 -7.62 8.84 12.44
N ASP A 198 -7.75 8.42 11.19
CA ASP A 198 -7.44 9.24 10.02
C ASP A 198 -8.31 10.50 9.96
N VAL A 199 -7.69 11.65 9.70
CA VAL A 199 -8.34 12.97 9.55
C VAL A 199 -7.94 13.63 8.22
N HIS A 200 -8.70 14.64 7.79
CA HIS A 200 -8.35 15.41 6.60
C HIS A 200 -7.27 16.47 6.89
N ILE A 201 -6.17 16.50 6.13
CA ILE A 201 -5.02 17.41 6.41
C ILE A 201 -5.42 18.89 6.50
N HIS A 202 -6.38 19.33 5.67
CA HIS A 202 -6.89 20.71 5.60
C HIS A 202 -7.93 21.02 6.68
N LYS A 203 -8.64 20.00 7.19
CA LYS A 203 -9.72 20.12 8.17
C LYS A 203 -9.56 19.02 9.24
N PRO A 204 -8.50 19.09 10.08
CA PRO A 204 -8.11 17.98 10.96
C PRO A 204 -9.07 17.71 12.13
N MET A 205 -10.17 18.44 12.24
CA MET A 205 -11.30 18.15 13.13
C MET A 205 -12.30 17.15 12.50
N LEU A 206 -12.16 16.83 11.21
CA LEU A 206 -13.02 15.90 10.49
C LEU A 206 -12.27 14.58 10.26
N THR A 207 -12.85 13.49 10.77
CA THR A 207 -12.39 12.13 10.49
C THR A 207 -12.59 11.81 9.00
N ALA A 208 -11.53 11.32 8.36
CA ALA A 208 -11.52 10.89 6.97
C ALA A 208 -11.86 9.40 6.80
N ARG A 209 -11.66 8.59 7.85
CA ARG A 209 -12.07 7.18 7.92
C ARG A 209 -12.73 6.88 9.27
N THR A 210 -13.54 5.82 9.31
CA THR A 210 -14.24 5.31 10.51
C THR A 210 -13.66 3.97 11.00
N TRP A 211 -12.49 3.59 10.49
CA TRP A 211 -11.79 2.36 10.76
C TRP A 211 -10.28 2.60 10.83
N MET A 212 -9.60 1.69 11.50
CA MET A 212 -8.16 1.57 11.71
C MET A 212 -7.65 0.38 10.92
N ASP A 213 -6.47 0.48 10.30
CA ASP A 213 -5.77 -0.68 9.73
C ASP A 213 -4.93 -1.41 10.79
N SER A 214 -4.44 -2.60 10.44
CA SER A 214 -3.51 -3.41 11.26
C SER A 214 -2.12 -2.77 11.38
N LEU A 215 -1.67 -2.04 10.35
CA LEU A 215 -0.32 -1.50 10.23
C LEU A 215 0.01 -0.48 11.33
N LEU A 216 -0.98 0.30 11.81
CA LEU A 216 -0.77 1.24 12.91
C LEU A 216 -0.19 0.63 14.20
N ALA A 217 -0.21 -0.71 14.31
CA ALA A 217 0.36 -1.42 15.44
C ALA A 217 1.89 -1.25 15.61
N PHE A 218 2.62 -0.68 14.65
CA PHE A 218 4.02 -0.22 14.81
C PHE A 218 4.16 1.01 15.72
N PHE A 219 3.12 1.84 15.81
CA PHE A 219 3.21 3.19 16.38
C PHE A 219 3.55 3.19 17.89
N PRO A 220 3.05 2.26 18.73
CA PRO A 220 3.51 2.12 20.11
C PRO A 220 5.02 1.86 20.24
N GLY A 221 5.63 1.06 19.36
CA GLY A 221 7.08 0.85 19.31
C GLY A 221 7.84 2.13 18.96
N LEU A 222 7.32 2.91 18.00
CA LEU A 222 7.87 4.23 17.66
C LEU A 222 7.73 5.25 18.80
N GLN A 223 6.62 5.22 19.54
CA GLN A 223 6.39 6.01 20.74
C GLN A 223 7.36 5.64 21.88
N VAL A 224 7.62 4.34 22.07
CA VAL A 224 8.67 3.86 22.99
C VAL A 224 10.05 4.38 22.57
N LEU A 225 10.40 4.34 21.28
CA LEU A 225 11.67 4.88 20.77
C LEU A 225 11.80 6.40 20.99
N LYS A 226 10.68 7.15 20.98
CA LYS A 226 10.61 8.56 21.39
C LYS A 226 10.77 8.75 22.91
N GLY A 227 10.44 7.74 23.71
CA GLY A 227 10.32 7.81 25.17
C GLY A 227 8.91 8.19 25.68
N ASP A 228 7.90 8.27 24.79
CA ASP A 228 6.51 8.58 25.16
C ASP A 228 5.74 7.27 25.47
N ILE A 229 6.10 6.65 26.58
CA ILE A 229 5.75 5.25 26.87
C ILE A 229 4.28 5.09 27.31
N ARG A 230 3.64 6.12 27.87
CA ARG A 230 2.25 5.99 28.35
C ARG A 230 1.24 5.78 27.20
N PRO A 231 1.15 6.63 26.16
CA PRO A 231 0.25 6.40 25.04
C PRO A 231 0.54 5.10 24.29
N ALA A 232 1.81 4.66 24.25
CA ALA A 232 2.20 3.38 23.69
C ALA A 232 1.53 2.21 24.43
N ILE A 233 1.54 2.21 25.77
CA ILE A 233 0.84 1.22 26.60
C ILE A 233 -0.68 1.29 26.38
N GLU A 234 -1.26 2.50 26.30
CA GLU A 234 -2.70 2.69 26.10
C GLU A 234 -3.19 2.11 24.75
N THR A 235 -2.46 2.38 23.66
CA THR A 235 -2.79 1.87 22.32
C THR A 235 -2.46 0.37 22.18
N HIS A 236 -1.35 -0.10 22.74
CA HIS A 236 -0.96 -1.52 22.67
C HIS A 236 -1.94 -2.43 23.42
N GLU A 237 -2.39 -2.07 24.63
CA GLU A 237 -3.40 -2.86 25.33
C GLU A 237 -4.73 -2.88 24.58
N MET A 238 -5.14 -1.78 23.95
CA MET A 238 -6.32 -1.75 23.09
C MET A 238 -6.19 -2.73 21.92
N LEU A 239 -5.06 -2.73 21.21
CA LEU A 239 -4.78 -3.68 20.13
C LEU A 239 -4.77 -5.14 20.63
N TYR A 240 -4.19 -5.38 21.81
CA TYR A 240 -4.19 -6.70 22.42
C TYR A 240 -5.60 -7.19 22.79
N GLN A 241 -6.49 -6.29 23.21
CA GLN A 241 -7.90 -6.62 23.47
C GLN A 241 -8.67 -6.96 22.18
N VAL A 242 -8.30 -6.36 21.03
CA VAL A 242 -8.82 -6.75 19.71
C VAL A 242 -8.33 -8.16 19.33
N ILE A 243 -7.03 -8.44 19.51
CA ILE A 243 -6.42 -9.76 19.27
C ILE A 243 -7.06 -10.84 20.15
N LYS A 244 -7.30 -10.58 21.44
CA LYS A 244 -7.98 -11.50 22.37
C LYS A 244 -9.40 -11.88 21.91
N LYS A 245 -10.08 -11.01 21.16
CA LYS A 245 -11.45 -11.23 20.67
C LYS A 245 -11.50 -11.95 19.32
N HIS A 246 -10.58 -11.62 18.40
CA HIS A 246 -10.59 -12.14 17.02
C HIS A 246 -9.44 -13.12 16.71
N ASN A 247 -8.67 -13.53 17.72
CA ASN A 247 -7.43 -14.34 17.66
C ASN A 247 -6.23 -13.66 16.99
N PHE A 248 -6.46 -12.87 15.94
CA PHE A 248 -5.46 -12.00 15.31
C PHE A 248 -5.98 -10.56 15.21
N LEU A 249 -5.08 -9.64 14.87
CA LEU A 249 -5.45 -8.27 14.51
C LEU A 249 -5.97 -8.29 13.06
N PRO A 250 -7.26 -8.03 12.80
CA PRO A 250 -7.78 -7.97 11.43
C PRO A 250 -7.13 -6.82 10.66
N GLU A 251 -6.95 -6.98 9.35
CA GLU A 251 -6.31 -5.99 8.47
C GLU A 251 -6.98 -4.61 8.53
N ALA A 252 -8.28 -4.54 8.84
CA ALA A 252 -8.91 -3.33 9.34
C ALA A 252 -10.05 -3.61 10.34
N PHE A 253 -10.27 -2.70 11.28
CA PHE A 253 -11.36 -2.76 12.27
C PHE A 253 -11.97 -1.38 12.57
N THR A 254 -13.25 -1.36 12.92
CA THR A 254 -14.01 -0.14 13.26
C THR A 254 -13.73 0.34 14.69
N THR A 255 -14.13 1.58 15.00
CA THR A 255 -14.04 2.19 16.35
C THR A 255 -14.76 1.41 17.45
N ASP A 256 -15.74 0.57 17.13
CA ASP A 256 -16.41 -0.35 18.06
C ASP A 256 -15.80 -1.78 18.06
N PHE A 257 -14.58 -1.91 17.52
CA PHE A 257 -13.77 -3.12 17.53
C PHE A 257 -14.41 -4.32 16.81
N ARG A 258 -15.20 -4.07 15.76
CA ARG A 258 -15.62 -5.10 14.80
C ARG A 258 -14.63 -5.18 13.65
N VAL A 259 -14.49 -6.38 13.08
CA VAL A 259 -13.67 -6.64 11.90
C VAL A 259 -14.30 -5.92 10.69
N HIS A 260 -13.57 -4.98 10.10
CA HIS A 260 -13.93 -4.32 8.84
C HIS A 260 -13.41 -5.15 7.66
N TRP A 261 -12.10 -5.41 7.61
CA TRP A 261 -11.45 -6.33 6.66
C TRP A 261 -10.86 -7.50 7.44
N ALA A 262 -11.29 -8.72 7.11
CA ALA A 262 -11.06 -9.90 7.94
C ALA A 262 -9.75 -10.66 7.65
N GLN A 263 -9.01 -10.26 6.62
CA GLN A 263 -7.70 -10.84 6.33
C GLN A 263 -6.71 -10.56 7.46
N HIS A 264 -5.71 -11.42 7.62
CA HIS A 264 -4.53 -11.17 8.45
C HIS A 264 -3.33 -11.87 7.79
N PRO A 265 -2.51 -11.14 7.02
CA PRO A 265 -1.38 -11.71 6.27
C PRO A 265 -0.12 -11.95 7.13
N LEU A 266 -0.29 -12.33 8.40
CA LEU A 266 0.78 -12.58 9.38
C LEU A 266 1.62 -11.33 9.72
N ARG A 267 0.91 -10.22 9.92
CA ARG A 267 1.38 -8.86 10.22
C ARG A 267 2.33 -8.78 11.44
N PRO A 268 3.58 -8.31 11.30
CA PRO A 268 4.60 -8.33 12.37
C PRO A 268 4.49 -7.18 13.39
N GLU A 269 3.82 -6.09 13.04
CA GLU A 269 3.97 -4.75 13.64
C GLU A 269 3.54 -4.74 15.13
N PHE A 270 2.53 -5.55 15.49
CA PHE A 270 2.12 -5.71 16.89
C PHE A 270 3.20 -6.41 17.76
N ALA A 271 4.00 -7.32 17.19
CA ALA A 271 5.12 -7.94 17.91
C ALA A 271 6.35 -7.02 17.98
N GLU A 272 6.60 -6.17 16.97
CA GLU A 272 7.60 -5.09 17.06
C GLU A 272 7.32 -4.22 18.30
N SER A 273 6.09 -3.69 18.40
CA SER A 273 5.65 -2.92 19.55
C SER A 273 5.69 -3.69 20.87
N THR A 274 5.35 -4.99 20.86
CA THR A 274 5.46 -5.84 22.07
C THR A 274 6.91 -5.99 22.53
N TYR A 275 7.85 -6.18 21.59
CA TYR A 275 9.29 -6.26 21.88
C TYR A 275 9.82 -4.93 22.44
N PHE A 276 9.53 -3.80 21.80
CA PHE A 276 9.99 -2.50 22.30
C PHE A 276 9.37 -2.15 23.67
N LEU A 277 8.08 -2.42 23.89
CA LEU A 277 7.44 -2.21 25.19
C LEU A 277 8.04 -3.10 26.29
N TYR A 278 8.34 -4.38 26.00
CA TYR A 278 9.05 -5.25 26.94
C TYR A 278 10.44 -4.70 27.26
N LYS A 279 11.25 -4.42 26.24
CA LYS A 279 12.59 -3.85 26.35
C LYS A 279 12.63 -2.55 27.16
N ALA A 280 11.61 -1.71 27.04
CA ALA A 280 11.54 -0.43 27.73
C ALA A 280 10.99 -0.49 29.15
N THR A 281 10.12 -1.46 29.49
CA THR A 281 9.46 -1.52 30.80
C THR A 281 9.96 -2.63 31.71
N GLY A 282 10.52 -3.71 31.15
CA GLY A 282 10.80 -4.95 31.87
C GLY A 282 9.55 -5.72 32.35
N ASP A 283 8.35 -5.28 31.96
CA ASP A 283 7.08 -5.82 32.45
C ASP A 283 6.83 -7.23 31.85
N PRO A 284 6.81 -8.32 32.66
CA PRO A 284 6.66 -9.68 32.17
C PRO A 284 5.29 -9.94 31.51
N TYR A 285 4.33 -9.01 31.61
CA TYR A 285 3.09 -9.07 30.85
C TYR A 285 3.32 -9.19 29.33
N TYR A 286 4.33 -8.51 28.78
CA TYR A 286 4.62 -8.55 27.34
C TYR A 286 5.14 -9.91 26.88
N LEU A 287 5.73 -10.71 27.78
CA LEU A 287 6.08 -12.12 27.52
C LEU A 287 4.82 -12.98 27.38
N GLU A 288 3.82 -12.80 28.25
CA GLU A 288 2.52 -13.47 28.14
C GLU A 288 1.71 -13.00 26.90
N VAL A 289 1.87 -11.73 26.47
CA VAL A 289 1.36 -11.25 25.17
C VAL A 289 2.03 -12.02 24.02
N GLY A 290 3.37 -12.04 23.97
CA GLY A 290 4.12 -12.73 22.91
C GLY A 290 3.82 -14.23 22.83
N LYS A 291 3.64 -14.87 23.99
CA LYS A 291 3.25 -16.28 24.10
C LYS A 291 1.85 -16.51 23.52
N THR A 292 0.91 -15.62 23.81
CA THR A 292 -0.44 -15.64 23.20
C THR A 292 -0.37 -15.49 21.67
N LEU A 293 0.55 -14.69 21.13
CA LEU A 293 0.78 -14.60 19.68
C LEU A 293 1.33 -15.92 19.11
N ILE A 294 2.33 -16.52 19.77
CA ILE A 294 2.91 -17.82 19.37
C ILE A 294 1.86 -18.93 19.40
N ASP A 295 1.02 -18.99 20.44
CA ASP A 295 -0.06 -19.96 20.56
C ASP A 295 -1.10 -19.78 19.45
N ASN A 296 -1.51 -18.54 19.15
CA ASN A 296 -2.45 -18.25 18.06
C ASN A 296 -1.87 -18.56 16.68
N LEU A 297 -0.60 -18.23 16.42
CA LEU A 297 0.10 -18.60 15.19
C LEU A 297 0.14 -20.13 15.01
N ASN A 298 0.53 -20.87 16.05
CA ASN A 298 0.58 -22.34 16.00
C ASN A 298 -0.78 -23.00 15.87
N LYS A 299 -1.84 -22.41 16.45
CA LYS A 299 -3.19 -22.96 16.45
C LYS A 299 -3.99 -22.65 15.18
N TYR A 300 -3.80 -21.46 14.60
CA TYR A 300 -4.69 -20.94 13.55
C TYR A 300 -4.00 -20.62 12.22
N ALA A 301 -2.68 -20.35 12.20
CA ALA A 301 -1.96 -20.01 10.97
C ALA A 301 -1.00 -21.12 10.48
N ARG A 302 -0.69 -22.11 11.33
CA ARG A 302 0.26 -23.17 11.00
C ARG A 302 -0.33 -24.21 10.04
N VAL A 303 0.44 -24.57 9.02
CA VAL A 303 0.12 -25.57 7.98
C VAL A 303 1.25 -26.60 7.86
N PRO A 304 1.07 -27.77 7.20
CA PRO A 304 2.09 -28.83 7.18
C PRO A 304 3.46 -28.42 6.61
N CYS A 305 3.48 -27.41 5.73
CA CYS A 305 4.68 -26.88 5.07
C CYS A 305 5.24 -25.58 5.70
N GLY A 306 4.60 -25.01 6.72
CA GLY A 306 4.98 -23.70 7.27
C GLY A 306 3.82 -22.98 7.97
N PHE A 307 3.58 -21.73 7.58
CA PHE A 307 2.46 -20.91 8.04
C PHE A 307 1.78 -20.26 6.83
N ALA A 308 0.48 -20.01 6.94
CA ALA A 308 -0.35 -19.44 5.88
C ALA A 308 -1.10 -18.20 6.39
N ALA A 309 -1.26 -17.21 5.52
CA ALA A 309 -2.10 -16.04 5.78
C ALA A 309 -3.55 -16.45 6.10
N VAL A 310 -4.19 -15.74 7.01
CA VAL A 310 -5.59 -15.99 7.38
C VAL A 310 -6.48 -15.09 6.51
N LYS A 311 -7.39 -15.70 5.75
CA LYS A 311 -8.27 -15.01 4.79
C LYS A 311 -9.45 -14.31 5.48
N ASP A 312 -10.04 -14.93 6.49
CA ASP A 312 -11.02 -14.30 7.38
C ASP A 312 -10.84 -14.83 8.82
N VAL A 313 -10.38 -13.96 9.72
CA VAL A 313 -10.11 -14.26 11.15
C VAL A 313 -11.32 -14.72 11.96
N ARG A 314 -12.55 -14.46 11.49
CA ARG A 314 -13.80 -14.96 12.09
C ARG A 314 -14.05 -16.43 11.75
N THR A 315 -13.50 -16.89 10.62
CA THR A 315 -13.65 -18.26 10.10
C THR A 315 -12.43 -19.15 10.33
N GLY A 316 -11.24 -18.58 10.45
CA GLY A 316 -9.97 -19.31 10.46
C GLY A 316 -9.58 -19.91 9.10
N SER A 317 -10.22 -19.51 8.01
CA SER A 317 -9.85 -19.95 6.65
C SER A 317 -8.51 -19.38 6.21
N HIS A 318 -7.73 -20.17 5.46
CA HIS A 318 -6.41 -19.78 4.95
C HIS A 318 -6.45 -19.20 3.53
N GLU A 319 -5.43 -18.41 3.23
CA GLU A 319 -4.96 -18.04 1.89
C GLU A 319 -3.61 -18.72 1.68
N ASP A 320 -3.38 -19.34 0.52
CA ASP A 320 -2.16 -20.10 0.22
C ASP A 320 -0.97 -19.17 -0.09
N ARG A 321 -0.51 -18.50 0.96
CA ARG A 321 0.45 -17.39 0.91
C ARG A 321 1.18 -17.24 2.25
N MET A 322 2.49 -17.07 2.19
CA MET A 322 3.34 -16.67 3.32
C MET A 322 4.27 -15.55 2.87
N ASP A 323 4.07 -14.34 3.38
CA ASP A 323 4.88 -13.18 3.01
C ASP A 323 6.26 -13.20 3.69
N SER A 324 7.25 -12.55 3.04
CA SER A 324 8.65 -12.54 3.48
C SER A 324 8.86 -11.96 4.88
N PHE A 325 8.07 -10.96 5.27
CA PHE A 325 8.14 -10.32 6.58
C PHE A 325 7.80 -11.26 7.74
N PHE A 326 7.05 -12.34 7.50
CA PHE A 326 6.79 -13.32 8.55
C PHE A 326 8.08 -14.01 9.06
N LEU A 327 9.00 -14.30 8.13
CA LEU A 327 10.32 -14.87 8.48
C LEU A 327 11.34 -13.79 8.82
N ALA A 328 11.30 -12.63 8.16
CA ALA A 328 12.25 -11.54 8.40
C ALA A 328 11.97 -10.77 9.70
N GLU A 329 10.71 -10.68 10.14
CA GLU A 329 10.29 -9.76 11.20
C GLU A 329 9.53 -10.45 12.32
N MET A 330 8.42 -11.13 12.03
CA MET A 330 7.56 -11.71 13.07
C MET A 330 8.35 -12.69 13.94
N PHE A 331 9.06 -13.64 13.34
CA PHE A 331 9.96 -14.53 14.09
C PHE A 331 11.18 -13.83 14.70
N LYS A 332 11.66 -12.72 14.11
CA LYS A 332 12.77 -11.95 14.69
C LYS A 332 12.33 -11.26 15.98
N TYR A 333 11.27 -10.46 15.96
CA TYR A 333 10.76 -9.78 17.14
C TYR A 333 10.28 -10.74 18.22
N LEU A 334 9.66 -11.88 17.85
CA LEU A 334 9.30 -12.92 18.82
C LEU A 334 10.55 -13.61 19.42
N TYR A 335 11.57 -13.94 18.62
CA TYR A 335 12.82 -14.50 19.15
C TYR A 335 13.51 -13.53 20.11
N LEU A 336 13.59 -12.24 19.75
CA LEU A 336 14.21 -11.20 20.56
C LEU A 336 13.40 -10.82 21.82
N LEU A 337 12.10 -11.08 21.83
CA LEU A 337 11.24 -10.94 23.02
C LEU A 337 11.50 -12.04 24.07
N PHE A 338 11.99 -13.22 23.65
CA PHE A 338 12.20 -14.37 24.52
C PHE A 338 13.67 -14.78 24.73
N SER A 339 14.63 -14.07 24.12
CA SER A 339 16.06 -14.30 24.32
C SER A 339 16.57 -13.54 25.55
N GLU A 340 17.38 -14.18 26.39
CA GLU A 340 18.18 -13.47 27.40
C GLU A 340 19.40 -12.81 26.72
N ARG A 341 20.11 -11.90 27.41
CA ARG A 341 21.27 -11.21 26.80
C ARG A 341 22.41 -12.16 26.48
N GLU A 342 22.48 -13.23 27.26
CA GLU A 342 23.43 -14.31 27.20
C GLU A 342 23.22 -15.25 25.99
N ASP A 343 22.01 -15.26 25.40
CA ASP A 343 21.70 -15.99 24.17
C ASP A 343 22.13 -15.23 22.89
N LEU A 344 22.39 -13.93 23.00
CA LEU A 344 22.62 -13.04 21.87
C LEU A 344 24.12 -12.97 21.49
N ILE A 345 24.40 -13.19 20.22
CA ILE A 345 25.78 -13.24 19.66
C ILE A 345 26.42 -11.83 19.59
N PHE A 346 25.61 -10.78 19.61
CA PHE A 346 26.01 -9.38 19.54
C PHE A 346 25.02 -8.52 20.33
N ASP A 347 25.45 -7.35 20.81
CA ASP A 347 24.53 -6.40 21.47
C ASP A 347 23.62 -5.75 20.42
N ILE A 348 22.31 -5.73 20.70
CA ILE A 348 21.29 -5.15 19.83
C ILE A 348 21.22 -3.63 20.04
N GLU A 349 21.69 -3.10 21.17
CA GLU A 349 21.77 -1.65 21.41
C GLU A 349 22.73 -0.94 20.44
N ASP A 350 23.68 -1.66 19.82
CA ASP A 350 24.60 -1.14 18.79
C ASP A 350 23.94 -0.96 17.40
N TYR A 351 22.65 -1.31 17.24
CA TYR A 351 21.94 -1.32 15.96
C TYR A 351 20.58 -0.63 16.02
N ILE A 352 20.14 -0.11 14.87
CA ILE A 352 18.74 0.31 14.62
C ILE A 352 18.06 -0.68 13.66
N PHE A 353 16.78 -0.98 13.91
CA PHE A 353 15.95 -1.79 13.02
C PHE A 353 15.33 -0.91 11.92
N THR A 354 15.45 -1.27 10.64
CA THR A 354 14.62 -0.67 9.58
C THR A 354 13.15 -1.12 9.71
N THR A 355 12.26 -0.61 8.84
CA THR A 355 10.82 -0.93 8.87
C THR A 355 10.52 -2.40 8.55
N GLU A 356 11.42 -3.12 7.83
CA GLU A 356 11.35 -4.59 7.71
C GLU A 356 12.36 -5.31 8.62
N ALA A 357 12.53 -4.75 9.83
CA ALA A 357 13.35 -5.25 10.93
C ALA A 357 14.83 -5.53 10.59
N HIS A 358 15.41 -5.00 9.50
CA HIS A 358 16.82 -5.23 9.18
C HIS A 358 17.72 -4.40 10.10
N LEU A 359 18.82 -4.99 10.58
CA LEU A 359 19.73 -4.33 11.53
C LEU A 359 20.77 -3.48 10.78
N LEU A 360 20.75 -2.18 11.02
CA LEU A 360 21.78 -1.24 10.56
C LEU A 360 22.59 -0.73 11.75
N PRO A 361 23.93 -0.82 11.73
CA PRO A 361 24.75 -0.49 12.89
C PRO A 361 24.90 1.02 13.11
N LEU A 362 24.85 1.45 14.38
CA LEU A 362 24.91 2.86 14.78
C LEU A 362 26.26 3.54 14.48
N TRP A 363 27.34 2.78 14.28
CA TRP A 363 28.64 3.33 13.86
C TRP A 363 28.65 3.92 12.44
N LEU A 364 27.55 3.78 11.67
CA LEU A 364 27.34 4.50 10.41
C LEU A 364 27.07 6.01 10.61
N SER A 365 26.82 6.44 11.86
CA SER A 365 26.54 7.82 12.21
C SER A 365 27.65 8.78 11.82
N THR A 366 27.26 9.91 11.24
CA THR A 366 28.17 10.99 10.84
C THR A 366 28.54 11.91 12.01
N ALA A 367 28.01 11.65 13.22
CA ALA A 367 28.35 12.37 14.43
C ALA A 367 29.79 12.06 14.88
N ASN A 368 30.69 13.02 14.67
CA ASN A 368 32.10 12.92 15.07
C ASN A 368 32.26 12.51 16.54
N GLN A 369 32.83 11.33 16.82
CA GLN A 369 33.21 10.90 18.17
C GLN A 369 34.43 11.67 18.75
N THR A 370 34.65 12.92 18.35
CA THR A 370 35.77 13.79 18.76
C THR A 370 35.58 14.42 20.15
N LYS A 371 34.92 13.70 21.06
CA LYS A 371 34.96 13.91 22.52
C LYS A 371 34.93 12.56 23.23
N PRO A 372 36.08 11.91 23.47
CA PRO A 372 36.13 10.82 24.44
C PRO A 372 35.64 11.37 25.79
N LYS A 373 34.55 10.80 26.33
CA LYS A 373 34.08 11.11 27.68
C LYS A 373 35.23 10.73 28.63
N LYS A 374 35.93 11.72 29.18
CA LYS A 374 36.90 11.47 30.26
C LYS A 374 36.17 10.77 31.40
N ASN A 375 36.82 9.78 32.00
CA ASN A 375 36.32 9.10 33.21
C ASN A 375 36.34 10.07 34.40
N ALA A 376 35.38 10.98 34.42
CA ALA A 376 35.11 11.89 35.52
C ALA A 376 34.16 11.17 36.49
N THR A 377 34.70 10.72 37.62
CA THR A 377 33.93 10.17 38.74
C THR A 377 33.18 11.31 39.45
N ALA A 378 32.21 11.91 38.76
CA ALA A 378 31.42 13.03 39.25
C ALA A 378 30.41 12.53 40.29
N GLN A 379 30.47 13.12 41.49
CA GLN A 379 29.43 12.92 42.50
C GLN A 379 28.13 13.59 42.05
N TYR A 380 27.00 12.99 42.41
CA TYR A 380 25.68 13.55 42.12
C TYR A 380 25.44 14.80 42.97
N THR A 381 25.58 15.98 42.37
CA THR A 381 25.13 17.27 42.92
C THR A 381 24.37 18.03 41.85
N GLU A 382 23.04 18.04 42.00
CA GLU A 382 22.01 18.91 41.40
C GLU A 382 22.05 19.14 39.87
N LEU A 383 20.92 18.84 39.22
CA LEU A 383 20.78 18.86 37.76
C LEU A 383 20.42 20.25 37.25
N ASP A 384 20.99 20.63 36.10
CA ASP A 384 20.47 21.67 35.23
C ASP A 384 19.54 21.00 34.21
N ASP A 385 18.25 21.37 34.25
CA ASP A 385 17.20 20.73 33.44
C ASP A 385 17.41 20.88 31.93
N SER A 386 18.21 21.88 31.48
CA SER A 386 18.46 22.16 30.06
C SER A 386 19.16 21.04 29.28
N ASN A 387 19.70 20.04 29.99
CA ASN A 387 20.43 18.92 29.39
C ASN A 387 19.54 17.67 29.14
N PHE A 388 18.26 17.70 29.54
CA PHE A 388 17.33 16.59 29.37
C PHE A 388 16.76 16.49 27.94
N ASP A 389 16.57 17.62 27.25
CA ASP A 389 16.01 17.73 25.89
C ASP A 389 16.80 16.96 24.81
N TRP A 390 18.09 16.69 25.07
CA TRP A 390 19.05 16.13 24.10
C TRP A 390 19.42 14.67 24.39
N SER A 391 18.77 14.03 25.36
CA SER A 391 19.03 12.65 25.76
C SER A 391 17.78 11.78 25.59
N CYS A 392 17.88 10.66 24.88
CA CYS A 392 16.83 9.63 24.90
C CYS A 392 16.59 9.20 26.37
N PRO A 393 15.34 9.24 26.89
CA PRO A 393 15.09 8.94 28.29
C PRO A 393 15.50 7.50 28.64
N ASN A 394 16.52 7.36 29.50
CA ASN A 394 16.94 6.04 29.96
C ASN A 394 15.83 5.42 30.82
N THR A 395 15.27 4.31 30.36
CA THR A 395 14.17 3.58 31.00
C THR A 395 14.51 3.11 32.40
N GLN A 396 15.77 2.75 32.66
CA GLN A 396 16.28 2.39 33.99
C GLN A 396 16.27 3.57 34.99
N ILE A 397 16.19 4.81 34.49
CA ILE A 397 16.07 6.03 35.30
C ILE A 397 14.60 6.41 35.48
N LEU A 398 13.78 6.32 34.44
CA LEU A 398 12.33 6.59 34.52
C LEU A 398 11.58 5.63 35.46
N PHE A 399 11.86 4.33 35.39
CA PHE A 399 11.04 3.30 36.06
C PHE A 399 11.59 2.81 37.40
N ARG A 400 12.58 3.50 37.99
CA ARG A 400 13.33 2.97 39.14
C ARG A 400 12.51 2.71 40.42
N ASN A 401 11.29 3.27 40.52
CA ASN A 401 10.50 3.29 41.76
C ASN A 401 9.06 2.71 41.65
N ASP A 402 8.55 2.34 40.47
CA ASP A 402 7.17 1.81 40.36
C ASP A 402 7.01 0.72 39.27
N PRO A 403 7.05 -0.58 39.63
CA PRO A 403 6.75 -1.68 38.72
C PRO A 403 5.25 -1.82 38.39
N MET A 404 4.36 -1.15 39.13
CA MET A 404 2.92 -1.16 38.88
C MET A 404 2.48 -0.12 37.84
N TYR A 405 3.36 0.81 37.45
CA TYR A 405 3.05 1.90 36.52
C TYR A 405 2.37 1.40 35.23
N ALA A 406 3.01 0.45 34.53
CA ALA A 406 2.46 -0.11 33.30
C ALA A 406 1.15 -0.87 33.54
N GLN A 407 1.02 -1.58 34.67
CA GLN A 407 -0.24 -2.25 35.05
C GLN A 407 -1.37 -1.24 35.30
N SER A 408 -1.09 -0.11 35.95
CA SER A 408 -2.09 0.93 36.26
C SER A 408 -2.72 1.56 35.02
N ILE A 409 -1.97 1.61 33.91
CA ILE A 409 -2.44 2.10 32.61
C ILE A 409 -3.25 1.02 31.87
N ARG A 410 -2.85 -0.25 31.98
CA ARG A 410 -3.51 -1.40 31.31
C ARG A 410 -4.82 -1.82 31.99
N GLU A 411 -4.94 -1.69 33.31
CA GLU A 411 -6.13 -2.13 34.05
C GLU A 411 -7.46 -1.47 33.63
N PRO A 412 -7.55 -0.13 33.44
CA PRO A 412 -8.76 0.51 32.93
C PRO A 412 -9.20 0.02 31.54
N LEU A 413 -8.23 -0.29 30.68
CA LEU A 413 -8.44 -0.73 29.29
C LEU A 413 -8.80 -2.22 29.17
N LYS A 414 -8.54 -2.99 30.23
CA LYS A 414 -8.90 -4.41 30.32
C LYS A 414 -10.41 -4.59 30.08
N ASN A 415 -10.73 -5.42 29.10
CA ASN A 415 -12.09 -5.73 28.64
C ASN A 415 -12.85 -4.55 27.99
N VAL A 416 -12.20 -3.45 27.56
CA VAL A 416 -12.88 -2.38 26.79
C VAL A 416 -13.57 -2.92 25.54
N VAL A 417 -12.88 -3.81 24.81
CA VAL A 417 -13.38 -4.42 23.58
C VAL A 417 -14.61 -5.33 23.81
N ASP A 418 -14.70 -5.97 24.98
CA ASP A 418 -15.86 -6.78 25.42
C ASP A 418 -17.03 -5.92 25.93
N LYS A 419 -16.74 -4.72 26.47
CA LYS A 419 -17.76 -3.76 26.94
C LYS A 419 -18.44 -3.04 25.76
N THR A 420 -17.65 -2.55 24.79
CA THR A 420 -18.14 -1.76 23.66
C THR A 420 -18.83 -2.62 22.59
N CYS A 421 -18.41 -3.87 22.44
CA CYS A 421 -19.05 -4.83 21.55
C CYS A 421 -19.52 -6.04 22.37
N PRO A 422 -20.80 -6.09 22.78
CA PRO A 422 -21.32 -7.21 23.56
C PRO A 422 -21.08 -8.51 22.79
N ARG A 423 -20.55 -9.53 23.48
CA ARG A 423 -20.38 -10.85 22.90
C ARG A 423 -21.72 -11.35 22.37
N SER A 424 -21.73 -11.92 21.17
CA SER A 424 -22.82 -12.77 20.72
C SER A 424 -22.77 -14.06 21.54
N SER A 425 -23.26 -14.00 22.79
CA SER A 425 -23.37 -15.16 23.66
C SER A 425 -24.22 -16.22 22.96
N SER A 426 -23.67 -17.41 22.82
CA SER A 426 -24.39 -18.60 22.39
C SER A 426 -25.54 -18.82 23.36
N ARG A 427 -26.79 -18.56 22.92
CA ARG A 427 -28.04 -18.75 23.68
C ARG A 427 -28.29 -20.23 23.98
N VAL A 428 -27.54 -20.78 24.93
CA VAL A 428 -27.57 -22.20 25.31
C VAL A 428 -27.85 -22.36 26.81
N ASP A 429 -27.22 -21.55 27.67
CA ASP A 429 -27.26 -21.77 29.13
C ASP A 429 -28.43 -21.09 29.88
N GLU A 430 -29.39 -20.46 29.18
CA GLU A 430 -30.69 -20.03 29.76
C GLU A 430 -31.86 -20.94 29.32
N MET A 431 -31.60 -22.18 28.92
CA MET A 431 -32.62 -23.19 28.61
C MET A 431 -33.31 -23.75 29.88
N SER A 432 -33.73 -22.88 30.81
CA SER A 432 -34.40 -23.26 32.07
C SER A 432 -35.39 -22.22 32.61
N GLY A 433 -36.03 -21.43 31.74
CA GLY A 433 -37.20 -20.64 32.14
C GLY A 433 -37.68 -19.58 31.14
N GLY A 434 -38.84 -19.81 30.51
CA GLY A 434 -39.67 -18.70 30.01
C GLY A 434 -39.38 -18.12 28.62
N GLY A 435 -39.53 -18.93 27.56
CA GLY A 435 -40.20 -18.50 26.32
C GLY A 435 -39.56 -17.46 25.37
N ASN A 436 -38.47 -16.79 25.72
CA ASN A 436 -37.87 -15.73 24.88
C ASN A 436 -37.09 -16.28 23.67
N ARG A 437 -37.77 -16.34 22.52
CA ARG A 437 -37.18 -16.63 21.19
C ARG A 437 -36.06 -15.63 20.82
N PRO A 438 -35.16 -15.96 19.87
CA PRO A 438 -34.19 -15.00 19.33
C PRO A 438 -34.90 -13.85 18.57
N PRO A 439 -34.31 -12.63 18.55
CA PRO A 439 -34.83 -11.53 17.75
C PRO A 439 -34.75 -11.86 16.26
N LEU A 440 -35.73 -11.37 15.50
CA LEU A 440 -35.80 -11.58 14.05
C LEU A 440 -34.68 -10.79 13.36
N ARG A 441 -33.85 -11.49 12.57
CA ARG A 441 -32.78 -10.87 11.76
C ARG A 441 -33.36 -10.34 10.45
N ALA A 442 -32.73 -9.34 9.86
CA ALA A 442 -33.20 -8.76 8.60
C ALA A 442 -33.19 -9.77 7.44
N ARG A 443 -32.20 -10.67 7.41
CA ARG A 443 -32.08 -11.74 6.40
C ARG A 443 -33.23 -12.77 6.43
N ASP A 444 -33.84 -12.95 7.61
CA ASP A 444 -34.89 -13.94 7.85
C ASP A 444 -36.29 -13.30 7.79
N PHE A 445 -36.37 -11.98 7.52
CA PHE A 445 -37.63 -11.26 7.43
C PHE A 445 -38.43 -11.65 6.18
N MET A 446 -39.75 -11.73 6.34
CA MET A 446 -40.69 -12.00 5.26
C MET A 446 -41.91 -11.10 5.46
N ALA A 447 -42.12 -10.13 4.58
CA ALA A 447 -43.25 -9.20 4.67
C ALA A 447 -44.63 -9.88 4.55
N SER A 448 -44.67 -11.13 4.07
CA SER A 448 -45.86 -11.97 3.98
C SER A 448 -46.14 -12.81 5.24
N ASN A 449 -45.24 -12.87 6.23
CA ASN A 449 -45.46 -13.64 7.46
C ASN A 449 -46.02 -12.75 8.58
N SER A 450 -47.26 -13.01 9.01
CA SER A 450 -47.90 -12.28 10.11
C SER A 450 -47.13 -12.35 11.43
N GLU A 451 -46.47 -13.48 11.73
CA GLU A 451 -45.67 -13.62 12.95
C GLU A 451 -44.45 -12.68 12.94
N HIS A 452 -43.85 -12.45 11.75
CA HIS A 452 -42.75 -11.50 11.60
C HIS A 452 -43.22 -10.05 11.73
N LEU A 453 -44.43 -9.73 11.25
CA LEU A 453 -45.03 -8.40 11.41
C LEU A 453 -45.36 -8.08 12.87
N ASP A 454 -45.87 -9.05 13.64
CA ASP A 454 -46.12 -8.88 15.08
C ASP A 454 -44.82 -8.73 15.89
N ILE A 455 -43.73 -9.39 15.47
CA ILE A 455 -42.39 -9.19 16.08
C ILE A 455 -41.86 -7.78 15.76
N LEU A 456 -41.92 -7.32 14.50
CA LEU A 456 -41.52 -5.95 14.14
C LEU A 456 -42.29 -4.90 14.95
N LYS A 457 -43.60 -5.09 15.10
CA LYS A 457 -44.47 -4.20 15.86
C LYS A 457 -44.08 -4.13 17.36
N LYS A 458 -43.65 -5.24 17.97
CA LYS A 458 -43.08 -5.24 19.32
C LYS A 458 -41.73 -4.51 19.40
N MET A 459 -40.91 -4.60 18.35
CA MET A 459 -39.65 -3.87 18.22
C MET A 459 -39.81 -2.39 17.83
N GLY A 460 -41.06 -1.87 17.80
CA GLY A 460 -41.34 -0.50 17.41
C GLY A 460 -41.08 -0.20 15.93
N VAL A 461 -40.94 -1.23 15.08
CA VAL A 461 -40.77 -1.08 13.62
C VAL A 461 -42.13 -1.23 12.94
N SER A 462 -42.54 -0.18 12.25
CA SER A 462 -43.77 -0.12 11.46
C SER A 462 -43.48 -0.30 9.96
N LEU A 463 -44.46 -0.83 9.22
CA LEU A 463 -44.33 -1.16 7.80
C LEU A 463 -45.41 -0.42 7.01
N ILE A 464 -44.97 0.57 6.21
CA ILE A 464 -45.81 1.45 5.41
C ILE A 464 -45.77 0.97 3.95
N HIS A 465 -46.94 0.72 3.38
CA HIS A 465 -47.08 0.42 1.95
C HIS A 465 -47.24 1.73 1.18
N LEU A 466 -46.34 1.99 0.24
CA LEU A 466 -46.39 3.14 -0.66
C LEU A 466 -47.34 2.85 -1.83
N LYS A 467 -47.89 3.91 -2.44
CA LYS A 467 -48.87 3.81 -3.53
C LYS A 467 -48.31 3.24 -4.85
N ASP A 468 -46.99 3.07 -4.92
CA ASP A 468 -46.25 2.49 -6.04
C ASP A 468 -45.90 1.00 -5.83
N GLY A 469 -46.40 0.37 -4.76
CA GLY A 469 -46.13 -1.02 -4.41
C GLY A 469 -44.84 -1.24 -3.63
N ARG A 470 -44.05 -0.20 -3.35
CA ARG A 470 -42.87 -0.32 -2.48
C ARG A 470 -43.26 -0.39 -1.01
N VAL A 471 -42.41 -1.02 -0.22
CA VAL A 471 -42.54 -1.15 1.24
C VAL A 471 -41.49 -0.28 1.91
N GLN A 472 -41.92 0.59 2.82
CA GLN A 472 -41.05 1.42 3.64
C GLN A 472 -41.16 1.01 5.11
N LEU A 473 -40.04 0.64 5.72
CA LEU A 473 -39.94 0.39 7.15
C LEU A 473 -39.64 1.71 7.87
N VAL A 474 -40.35 1.99 8.97
CA VAL A 474 -40.17 3.20 9.79
C VAL A 474 -40.14 2.83 11.27
N GLN A 475 -39.06 3.21 11.96
CA GLN A 475 -38.84 2.89 13.36
C GLN A 475 -39.35 3.99 14.28
N HIS A 476 -40.03 3.57 15.34
CA HIS A 476 -40.63 4.40 16.38
C HIS A 476 -40.28 3.79 17.73
N ALA A 477 -39.10 4.13 18.26
CA ALA A 477 -38.59 3.60 19.54
C ALA A 477 -39.57 3.74 20.72
N ASN A 478 -40.43 4.77 20.69
CA ASN A 478 -41.47 5.03 21.69
C ASN A 478 -42.74 4.15 21.54
N GLN A 479 -42.81 3.28 20.52
CA GLN A 479 -43.90 2.32 20.28
C GLN A 479 -43.46 0.87 20.52
N ALA A 480 -42.20 0.63 20.89
CA ALA A 480 -41.69 -0.69 21.23
C ALA A 480 -42.24 -1.20 22.58
N ALA A 481 -42.26 -2.52 22.76
CA ALA A 481 -42.77 -3.18 23.96
C ALA A 481 -41.83 -3.06 25.18
N SER A 482 -40.53 -2.89 24.95
CA SER A 482 -39.52 -2.59 25.96
C SER A 482 -38.35 -1.79 25.35
N SER A 483 -37.42 -1.32 26.18
CA SER A 483 -36.17 -0.70 25.71
C SER A 483 -35.30 -1.69 24.91
N VAL A 484 -35.30 -2.96 25.29
CA VAL A 484 -34.53 -4.00 24.59
C VAL A 484 -35.14 -4.29 23.21
N ASP A 485 -36.48 -4.36 23.11
CA ASP A 485 -37.17 -4.49 21.83
C ASP A 485 -36.90 -3.27 20.92
N ALA A 486 -36.79 -2.05 21.48
CA ALA A 486 -36.45 -0.85 20.72
C ALA A 486 -35.01 -0.89 20.14
N GLU A 487 -34.05 -1.43 20.90
CA GLU A 487 -32.66 -1.64 20.47
C GLU A 487 -32.55 -2.73 19.38
N ASP A 488 -33.26 -3.86 19.54
CA ASP A 488 -33.33 -4.89 18.48
C ASP A 488 -34.07 -4.36 17.23
N GLY A 489 -35.05 -3.46 17.38
CA GLY A 489 -35.68 -2.73 16.26
C GLY A 489 -34.73 -1.81 15.50
N LEU A 490 -33.83 -1.11 16.20
CA LEU A 490 -32.75 -0.33 15.56
C LEU A 490 -31.75 -1.24 14.83
N ARG A 491 -31.35 -2.34 15.47
CA ARG A 491 -30.45 -3.35 14.89
C ARG A 491 -31.04 -3.98 13.62
N PHE A 492 -32.33 -4.31 13.63
CA PHE A 492 -33.06 -4.81 12.47
C PHE A 492 -33.04 -3.82 11.30
N MET A 493 -33.32 -2.54 11.57
CA MET A 493 -33.27 -1.48 10.55
C MET A 493 -31.86 -1.31 9.98
N GLN A 494 -30.82 -1.41 10.82
CA GLN A 494 -29.43 -1.32 10.38
C GLN A 494 -29.03 -2.51 9.49
N GLU A 495 -29.38 -3.75 9.86
CA GLU A 495 -29.16 -4.92 8.99
C GLU A 495 -29.95 -4.81 7.67
N MET A 496 -31.18 -4.29 7.68
CA MET A 496 -31.97 -4.07 6.45
C MET A 496 -31.32 -3.04 5.49
N ILE A 497 -30.77 -1.95 6.03
CA ILE A 497 -30.03 -0.94 5.24
C ILE A 497 -28.74 -1.56 4.70
N GLU A 498 -28.01 -2.31 5.52
CA GLU A 498 -26.77 -2.96 5.12
C GLU A 498 -27.01 -3.99 4.00
N LEU A 499 -27.99 -4.89 4.16
CA LEU A 499 -28.38 -5.88 3.14
C LEU A 499 -28.82 -5.22 1.82
N SER A 500 -29.56 -4.11 1.88
CA SER A 500 -29.92 -3.32 0.70
C SER A 500 -28.67 -2.78 -0.02
N SER A 501 -27.71 -2.24 0.73
CA SER A 501 -26.43 -1.76 0.18
C SER A 501 -25.50 -2.87 -0.31
N GLN A 502 -25.59 -4.08 0.27
CA GLN A 502 -24.85 -5.26 -0.16
C GLN A 502 -25.43 -5.82 -1.45
N GLN A 503 -26.76 -5.95 -1.58
CA GLN A 503 -27.40 -6.34 -2.84
C GLN A 503 -27.07 -5.37 -4.00
N GLN A 504 -26.98 -4.06 -3.71
CA GLN A 504 -26.53 -3.06 -4.70
C GLN A 504 -25.07 -3.23 -5.12
N LYS A 505 -24.21 -3.85 -4.30
CA LYS A 505 -22.79 -4.12 -4.62
C LYS A 505 -22.58 -5.50 -5.25
N GLU A 506 -23.25 -6.54 -4.76
CA GLU A 506 -23.15 -7.90 -5.30
C GLU A 506 -23.70 -8.02 -6.73
N GLN A 507 -24.58 -7.10 -7.15
CA GLN A 507 -25.02 -6.99 -8.55
C GLN A 507 -24.01 -6.32 -9.49
N GLN A 508 -22.79 -6.01 -9.03
CA GLN A 508 -21.70 -5.53 -9.89
C GLN A 508 -20.52 -6.51 -9.93
N LEU A 509 -20.59 -7.45 -10.89
CA LEU A 509 -19.38 -8.11 -11.41
C LEU A 509 -18.36 -7.06 -11.86
N PRO A 510 -17.05 -7.32 -11.72
CA PRO A 510 -16.02 -6.34 -12.04
C PRO A 510 -16.08 -5.90 -13.52
N PRO A 511 -15.79 -4.62 -13.81
CA PRO A 511 -15.80 -4.09 -15.17
C PRO A 511 -14.85 -4.88 -16.07
N ARG A 512 -15.30 -5.22 -17.27
CA ARG A 512 -14.50 -5.84 -18.32
C ARG A 512 -13.82 -4.76 -19.17
N ALA A 513 -12.85 -5.13 -20.00
CA ALA A 513 -12.15 -4.21 -20.89
C ALA A 513 -12.27 -4.62 -22.37
N VAL A 514 -12.40 -3.64 -23.25
CA VAL A 514 -12.18 -3.77 -24.69
C VAL A 514 -11.03 -2.84 -25.09
N GLN A 515 -9.93 -3.40 -25.60
CA GLN A 515 -8.77 -2.62 -26.06
C GLN A 515 -8.68 -2.65 -27.59
N ILE A 516 -8.43 -1.51 -28.24
CA ILE A 516 -8.18 -1.47 -29.69
C ILE A 516 -6.69 -1.74 -29.94
N VAL A 517 -6.37 -2.92 -30.49
CA VAL A 517 -4.98 -3.41 -30.66
C VAL A 517 -4.40 -3.17 -32.05
N SER A 518 -5.23 -2.88 -33.05
CA SER A 518 -4.79 -2.49 -34.39
C SER A 518 -4.08 -1.12 -34.42
N HIS A 519 -3.39 -0.85 -35.52
CA HIS A 519 -2.83 0.47 -35.82
C HIS A 519 -3.96 1.53 -35.91
N PRO A 520 -3.74 2.78 -35.46
CA PRO A 520 -2.57 3.33 -34.76
C PRO A 520 -2.60 3.13 -33.23
N PHE A 521 -3.65 2.51 -32.70
CA PHE A 521 -3.97 2.50 -31.27
C PHE A 521 -3.10 1.56 -30.44
N TYR A 522 -2.74 0.38 -30.97
CA TYR A 522 -1.78 -0.57 -30.37
C TYR A 522 -2.03 -0.97 -28.89
N GLY A 523 -3.29 -0.92 -28.43
CA GLY A 523 -3.72 -1.20 -27.05
C GLY A 523 -3.85 0.02 -26.14
N ARG A 524 -3.52 1.23 -26.62
CA ARG A 524 -3.60 2.50 -25.85
C ARG A 524 -5.03 2.95 -25.57
N VAL A 525 -5.96 2.61 -26.45
CA VAL A 525 -7.40 2.86 -26.24
C VAL A 525 -7.98 1.68 -25.49
N VAL A 526 -8.40 1.93 -24.26
CA VAL A 526 -9.05 0.98 -23.36
C VAL A 526 -10.46 1.50 -23.09
N LEU A 527 -11.46 0.65 -23.31
CA LEU A 527 -12.88 0.97 -23.17
C LEU A 527 -13.49 0.09 -22.07
N THR A 528 -14.17 0.71 -21.11
CA THR A 528 -14.83 0.01 -20.00
C THR A 528 -16.10 -0.68 -20.48
N ALA A 529 -16.25 -1.97 -20.16
CA ALA A 529 -17.36 -2.80 -20.65
C ALA A 529 -18.14 -3.50 -19.53
N GLY A 530 -19.46 -3.61 -19.74
CA GLY A 530 -20.36 -4.40 -18.91
C GLY A 530 -20.31 -5.89 -19.28
N PRO A 531 -20.27 -6.82 -18.31
CA PRO A 531 -20.28 -8.25 -18.59
C PRO A 531 -21.68 -8.78 -18.95
N ALA A 532 -21.72 -9.94 -19.61
CA ALA A 532 -22.93 -10.75 -19.75
C ALA A 532 -23.04 -11.81 -18.64
N GLN A 533 -24.28 -12.22 -18.33
CA GLN A 533 -24.59 -13.34 -17.43
C GLN A 533 -24.76 -14.68 -18.18
N PHE A 534 -24.35 -14.72 -19.44
CA PHE A 534 -24.54 -15.83 -20.36
C PHE A 534 -23.44 -15.80 -21.43
N GLY A 535 -23.22 -16.93 -22.10
CA GLY A 535 -22.08 -17.10 -23.00
C GLY A 535 -20.89 -17.75 -22.30
N LEU A 536 -19.77 -17.84 -23.01
CA LEU A 536 -18.52 -18.35 -22.45
C LEU A 536 -17.91 -17.32 -21.49
N ASP A 537 -17.44 -17.78 -20.33
CA ASP A 537 -16.65 -16.96 -19.40
C ASP A 537 -15.44 -16.35 -20.12
N LEU A 538 -15.46 -15.03 -20.25
CA LEU A 538 -14.37 -14.28 -20.84
C LEU A 538 -13.12 -14.46 -20.00
N ASN A 539 -12.06 -14.99 -20.60
CA ASN A 539 -10.70 -14.81 -20.09
C ASN A 539 -9.99 -13.78 -20.97
N ILE A 540 -9.78 -14.15 -22.23
CA ILE A 540 -9.24 -13.31 -23.29
C ILE A 540 -9.89 -13.75 -24.61
N ALA A 541 -10.40 -12.81 -25.41
CA ALA A 541 -10.85 -13.05 -26.77
C ALA A 541 -10.37 -11.92 -27.69
N ARG A 542 -9.79 -12.27 -28.84
CA ARG A 542 -9.16 -11.31 -29.77
C ARG A 542 -9.72 -11.51 -31.17
N GLY A 543 -9.97 -10.42 -31.90
CA GLY A 543 -10.33 -10.50 -33.30
C GLY A 543 -10.69 -9.17 -33.95
N PHE A 544 -10.83 -9.19 -35.27
CA PHE A 544 -11.31 -8.05 -36.03
C PHE A 544 -12.79 -7.80 -35.75
N VAL A 545 -13.20 -6.53 -35.64
CA VAL A 545 -14.61 -6.16 -35.50
C VAL A 545 -15.32 -6.11 -36.85
N ALA A 546 -16.60 -6.50 -36.86
CA ALA A 546 -17.48 -6.40 -38.01
C ALA A 546 -18.91 -6.06 -37.57
N ARG A 547 -19.59 -5.19 -38.32
CA ARG A 547 -20.96 -4.74 -38.02
C ARG A 547 -21.98 -5.76 -38.52
N THR A 548 -22.98 -6.09 -37.70
CA THR A 548 -24.09 -6.94 -38.14
C THR A 548 -25.01 -6.22 -39.14
N ASP A 549 -25.60 -6.96 -40.08
CA ASP A 549 -26.71 -6.48 -40.90
C ASP A 549 -27.92 -7.42 -40.73
N PRO A 550 -29.04 -6.97 -40.14
CA PRO A 550 -29.30 -5.63 -39.61
C PRO A 550 -28.46 -5.32 -38.36
N TYR A 551 -28.23 -4.02 -38.11
CA TYR A 551 -27.39 -3.57 -36.99
C TYR A 551 -27.94 -3.91 -35.60
N SER A 552 -29.22 -4.24 -35.45
CA SER A 552 -29.78 -4.71 -34.18
C SER A 552 -29.47 -6.17 -33.87
N GLY A 553 -29.03 -6.98 -34.85
CA GLY A 553 -28.73 -8.40 -34.66
C GLY A 553 -29.93 -9.28 -34.27
N CYS A 554 -31.16 -8.77 -34.40
CA CYS A 554 -32.38 -9.42 -33.89
C CYS A 554 -33.05 -10.39 -34.86
N SER A 555 -32.69 -10.35 -36.14
CA SER A 555 -33.12 -11.33 -37.15
C SER A 555 -31.97 -12.28 -37.51
N ASP A 556 -32.25 -13.22 -38.40
CA ASP A 556 -31.19 -13.81 -39.22
C ASP A 556 -30.33 -12.71 -39.87
N ILE A 557 -29.02 -12.93 -39.88
CA ILE A 557 -28.03 -11.96 -40.33
C ILE A 557 -27.82 -12.09 -41.84
N ALA A 558 -27.90 -10.97 -42.55
CA ALA A 558 -27.75 -10.90 -44.00
C ALA A 558 -26.28 -10.95 -44.48
N ASN A 559 -25.32 -10.60 -43.62
CA ASN A 559 -23.89 -10.53 -43.93
C ASN A 559 -22.98 -11.57 -43.20
N PRO A 560 -23.32 -12.86 -43.14
CA PRO A 560 -22.57 -13.84 -42.32
C PRO A 560 -21.12 -14.01 -42.77
N GLU A 561 -20.81 -13.83 -44.06
CA GLU A 561 -19.42 -13.86 -44.56
C GLU A 561 -18.54 -12.77 -43.95
N ALA A 562 -19.12 -11.64 -43.55
CA ALA A 562 -18.41 -10.54 -42.89
C ALA A 562 -18.22 -10.75 -41.37
N LEU A 563 -19.04 -11.61 -40.74
CA LEU A 563 -18.94 -11.93 -39.30
C LEU A 563 -18.09 -13.16 -38.99
N ARG A 564 -17.87 -14.04 -39.98
CA ARG A 564 -17.20 -15.33 -39.77
C ARG A 564 -15.77 -15.15 -39.25
N GLY A 565 -15.48 -15.63 -38.04
CA GLY A 565 -14.18 -15.45 -37.39
C GLY A 565 -13.92 -14.04 -36.85
N ARG A 566 -14.95 -13.18 -36.77
CA ARG A 566 -14.86 -11.78 -36.31
C ARG A 566 -15.73 -11.54 -35.07
N ILE A 567 -15.48 -10.42 -34.39
CA ILE A 567 -16.27 -9.94 -33.24
C ILE A 567 -17.42 -9.08 -33.78
N ALA A 568 -18.66 -9.48 -33.47
CA ALA A 568 -19.85 -8.82 -34.02
C ALA A 568 -20.23 -7.56 -33.23
N LEU A 569 -20.30 -6.41 -33.90
CA LEU A 569 -20.84 -5.17 -33.35
C LEU A 569 -22.32 -5.02 -33.69
N MET A 570 -23.14 -4.87 -32.66
CA MET A 570 -24.61 -4.75 -32.76
C MET A 570 -25.14 -3.68 -31.80
N GLN A 571 -26.32 -3.13 -32.09
CA GLN A 571 -26.98 -2.14 -31.24
C GLN A 571 -27.88 -2.80 -30.18
N ARG A 572 -28.05 -2.13 -29.04
CA ARG A 572 -29.11 -2.39 -28.04
C ARG A 572 -30.50 -2.21 -28.66
N GLY A 573 -31.54 -2.71 -27.97
CA GLY A 573 -32.93 -2.58 -28.38
C GLY A 573 -33.43 -3.67 -29.33
N GLN A 574 -34.70 -3.59 -29.69
CA GLN A 574 -35.48 -4.50 -30.56
C GLN A 574 -35.64 -5.97 -30.08
N CYS A 575 -34.67 -6.56 -29.38
CA CYS A 575 -34.73 -7.94 -28.86
C CYS A 575 -33.78 -8.15 -27.66
N MET A 576 -33.85 -9.32 -27.01
CA MET A 576 -33.07 -9.65 -25.82
C MET A 576 -31.59 -9.92 -26.14
N PHE A 577 -30.67 -9.64 -25.20
CA PHE A 577 -29.23 -9.78 -25.46
C PHE A 577 -28.80 -11.22 -25.82
N ALA A 578 -29.35 -12.23 -25.15
CA ALA A 578 -29.08 -13.65 -25.45
C ALA A 578 -29.58 -14.08 -26.84
N GLU A 579 -30.64 -13.45 -27.36
CA GLU A 579 -31.18 -13.71 -28.70
C GLU A 579 -30.21 -13.18 -29.79
N LYS A 580 -29.68 -11.96 -29.60
CA LYS A 580 -28.63 -11.40 -30.48
C LYS A 580 -27.39 -12.29 -30.52
N ALA A 581 -26.96 -12.78 -29.35
CA ALA A 581 -25.79 -13.66 -29.23
C ALA A 581 -25.96 -14.96 -30.04
N ARG A 582 -27.13 -15.60 -29.98
CA ARG A 582 -27.47 -16.77 -30.81
C ARG A 582 -27.41 -16.46 -32.30
N ASN A 583 -27.95 -15.32 -32.74
CA ASN A 583 -27.97 -14.93 -34.16
C ASN A 583 -26.56 -14.70 -34.72
N VAL A 584 -25.66 -14.04 -33.97
CA VAL A 584 -24.27 -13.83 -34.43
C VAL A 584 -23.41 -15.09 -34.30
N GLN A 585 -23.66 -15.94 -33.29
CA GLN A 585 -23.03 -17.27 -33.18
C GLN A 585 -23.40 -18.18 -34.35
N LYS A 586 -24.70 -18.24 -34.71
CA LYS A 586 -25.22 -18.93 -35.91
C LYS A 586 -24.55 -18.43 -37.20
N SER A 587 -24.10 -17.17 -37.21
CA SER A 587 -23.39 -16.52 -38.32
C SER A 587 -21.87 -16.72 -38.28
N GLY A 588 -21.34 -17.43 -37.28
CA GLY A 588 -19.91 -17.76 -37.16
C GLY A 588 -19.04 -16.67 -36.53
N ALA A 589 -19.62 -15.72 -35.80
CA ALA A 589 -18.86 -14.78 -34.97
C ALA A 589 -18.16 -15.50 -33.80
N ILE A 590 -17.01 -14.96 -33.36
CA ILE A 590 -16.22 -15.51 -32.23
C ILE A 590 -16.44 -14.76 -30.90
N GLY A 591 -17.37 -13.81 -30.89
CA GLY A 591 -17.69 -12.93 -29.77
C GLY A 591 -18.59 -11.80 -30.24
N GLY A 592 -19.20 -11.07 -29.30
CA GLY A 592 -20.08 -9.94 -29.63
C GLY A 592 -20.00 -8.78 -28.65
N ILE A 593 -20.12 -7.57 -29.17
CA ILE A 593 -20.19 -6.33 -28.39
C ILE A 593 -21.50 -5.62 -28.73
N VAL A 594 -22.31 -5.37 -27.70
CA VAL A 594 -23.58 -4.64 -27.81
C VAL A 594 -23.34 -3.18 -27.41
N ILE A 595 -23.58 -2.26 -28.34
CA ILE A 595 -23.46 -0.81 -28.13
C ILE A 595 -24.83 -0.24 -27.76
N ASP A 596 -24.86 0.61 -26.73
CA ASP A 596 -26.07 1.29 -26.24
C ASP A 596 -26.77 2.13 -27.32
N ASP A 597 -28.10 2.24 -27.23
CA ASP A 597 -28.94 3.03 -28.14
C ASP A 597 -29.31 4.42 -27.62
N ASN A 598 -28.90 4.74 -26.38
CA ASN A 598 -29.08 6.07 -25.79
C ASN A 598 -27.86 6.97 -26.05
N ASP A 599 -28.04 8.00 -26.90
CA ASP A 599 -26.97 8.94 -27.23
C ASP A 599 -26.44 9.70 -25.99
N GLY A 600 -25.11 9.72 -25.84
CA GLY A 600 -24.43 10.39 -24.73
C GLY A 600 -24.27 9.57 -23.45
N SER A 601 -24.67 8.29 -23.41
CA SER A 601 -24.31 7.40 -22.29
C SER A 601 -22.80 7.14 -22.25
N SER A 602 -22.25 7.01 -21.04
CA SER A 602 -20.83 6.73 -20.76
C SER A 602 -20.68 5.92 -19.48
N SER A 603 -19.62 5.11 -19.36
CA SER A 603 -19.23 4.47 -18.09
C SER A 603 -18.77 5.49 -17.02
N ASP A 604 -18.44 6.72 -17.41
CA ASP A 604 -18.17 7.82 -16.48
C ASP A 604 -19.44 8.34 -15.77
N THR A 605 -20.61 8.24 -16.43
CA THR A 605 -21.84 8.95 -16.05
C THR A 605 -22.99 8.03 -15.63
N ALA A 606 -22.93 6.75 -15.98
CA ALA A 606 -23.92 5.74 -15.60
C ALA A 606 -23.23 4.49 -15.04
N PRO A 607 -23.75 3.89 -13.96
CA PRO A 607 -23.20 2.64 -13.43
C PRO A 607 -23.36 1.52 -14.46
N LEU A 608 -22.30 0.72 -14.62
CA LEU A 608 -22.33 -0.47 -15.47
C LEU A 608 -23.41 -1.45 -14.96
N PHE A 609 -24.19 -1.96 -15.89
CA PHE A 609 -25.16 -3.04 -15.67
C PHE A 609 -24.73 -4.30 -16.42
N GLN A 610 -25.22 -5.45 -15.95
CA GLN A 610 -24.92 -6.75 -16.56
C GLN A 610 -25.97 -7.08 -17.63
N MET A 611 -25.57 -7.67 -18.76
CA MET A 611 -26.53 -8.19 -19.73
C MET A 611 -27.13 -9.51 -19.22
N ALA A 612 -28.40 -9.47 -18.82
CA ALA A 612 -29.16 -10.65 -18.41
C ALA A 612 -29.63 -11.49 -19.61
N GLY A 613 -29.85 -12.78 -19.38
CA GLY A 613 -30.40 -13.72 -20.37
C GLY A 613 -31.88 -13.49 -20.70
N ASP A 614 -32.41 -14.22 -21.69
CA ASP A 614 -33.80 -14.07 -22.17
C ASP A 614 -34.84 -14.94 -21.42
N GLY A 615 -34.51 -15.41 -20.22
CA GLY A 615 -35.37 -16.27 -19.39
C GLY A 615 -35.52 -17.72 -19.88
N LYS A 616 -34.84 -18.08 -20.97
CA LYS A 616 -34.66 -19.47 -21.44
C LYS A 616 -33.34 -20.02 -20.87
N ASN A 617 -33.07 -21.31 -21.08
CA ASN A 617 -31.70 -21.80 -20.87
C ASN A 617 -30.75 -21.05 -21.83
N THR A 618 -29.52 -20.77 -21.40
CA THR A 618 -28.49 -20.05 -22.17
C THR A 618 -27.18 -20.82 -22.36
N ASP A 619 -27.13 -22.09 -21.91
CA ASP A 619 -26.02 -23.04 -22.17
C ASP A 619 -25.70 -23.22 -23.67
N ASP A 620 -26.62 -22.83 -24.57
CA ASP A 620 -26.45 -22.88 -26.02
C ASP A 620 -25.57 -21.73 -26.58
N ILE A 621 -25.21 -20.76 -25.74
CA ILE A 621 -24.36 -19.62 -26.10
C ILE A 621 -22.93 -19.91 -25.64
N THR A 622 -22.02 -20.04 -26.61
CA THR A 622 -20.62 -20.48 -26.46
C THR A 622 -19.61 -19.39 -26.80
N ILE A 623 -20.09 -18.20 -27.18
CA ILE A 623 -19.26 -17.01 -27.46
C ILE A 623 -19.30 -16.02 -26.29
N PRO A 624 -18.21 -15.28 -26.01
CA PRO A 624 -18.21 -14.22 -25.03
C PRO A 624 -18.94 -12.97 -25.54
N MET A 625 -19.69 -12.32 -24.63
CA MET A 625 -20.52 -11.15 -24.93
C MET A 625 -20.23 -9.99 -23.97
N LEU A 626 -20.08 -8.77 -24.50
CA LEU A 626 -19.83 -7.55 -23.73
C LEU A 626 -20.79 -6.42 -24.11
N PHE A 627 -20.98 -5.47 -23.19
CA PHE A 627 -21.76 -4.25 -23.38
C PHE A 627 -20.85 -3.01 -23.34
N LEU A 628 -21.09 -2.05 -24.25
CA LEU A 628 -20.49 -0.71 -24.22
C LEU A 628 -21.58 0.36 -24.23
N PHE A 629 -21.36 1.44 -23.48
CA PHE A 629 -22.16 2.66 -23.60
C PHE A 629 -21.89 3.39 -24.93
N SER A 630 -22.75 4.35 -25.29
CA SER A 630 -22.74 4.98 -26.62
C SER A 630 -21.42 5.71 -26.89
N LYS A 631 -20.88 6.45 -25.91
CA LYS A 631 -19.60 7.18 -26.03
C LYS A 631 -18.44 6.24 -26.37
N GLU A 632 -18.29 5.14 -25.64
CA GLU A 632 -17.24 4.14 -25.85
C GLU A 632 -17.43 3.34 -27.14
N GLY A 633 -18.67 2.95 -27.45
CA GLY A 633 -19.00 2.24 -28.69
C GLY A 633 -18.70 3.07 -29.94
N ASN A 634 -18.96 4.39 -29.90
CA ASN A 634 -18.65 5.29 -31.00
C ASN A 634 -17.14 5.36 -31.31
N ILE A 635 -16.25 5.22 -30.31
CA ILE A 635 -14.80 5.18 -30.55
C ILE A 635 -14.40 4.00 -31.46
N ILE A 636 -15.04 2.84 -31.30
CA ILE A 636 -14.83 1.68 -32.20
C ILE A 636 -15.44 1.96 -33.58
N LEU A 637 -16.64 2.55 -33.64
CA LEU A 637 -17.32 2.84 -34.91
C LEU A 637 -16.58 3.89 -35.75
N ASP A 638 -15.97 4.90 -35.12
CA ASP A 638 -15.14 5.90 -35.80
C ASP A 638 -13.79 5.32 -36.24
N ALA A 639 -13.16 4.49 -35.40
CA ALA A 639 -11.99 3.72 -35.84
C ALA A 639 -12.30 2.85 -37.07
N MET A 640 -13.51 2.27 -37.17
CA MET A 640 -13.95 1.50 -38.35
C MET A 640 -14.31 2.36 -39.58
N ARG A 641 -14.51 3.67 -39.43
CA ARG A 641 -14.68 4.62 -40.55
C ARG A 641 -13.34 5.07 -41.11
N GLU A 642 -12.35 5.26 -40.23
CA GLU A 642 -11.02 5.78 -40.56
C GLU A 642 -10.03 4.68 -40.98
N TYR A 643 -10.11 3.50 -40.36
CA TYR A 643 -9.16 2.39 -40.56
C TYR A 643 -9.84 1.15 -41.16
N ARG A 644 -9.21 0.59 -42.20
CA ARG A 644 -9.79 -0.46 -43.06
C ARG A 644 -10.07 -1.78 -42.33
N GLU A 645 -9.28 -2.11 -41.31
CA GLU A 645 -9.51 -3.25 -40.42
C GLU A 645 -9.14 -2.85 -38.99
N VAL A 646 -10.11 -2.94 -38.08
CA VAL A 646 -9.94 -2.66 -36.65
C VAL A 646 -9.94 -3.97 -35.90
N GLU A 647 -8.93 -4.18 -35.04
CA GLU A 647 -8.79 -5.36 -34.20
C GLU A 647 -8.95 -4.98 -32.73
N VAL A 648 -9.76 -5.75 -31.99
CA VAL A 648 -9.99 -5.54 -30.57
C VAL A 648 -9.64 -6.78 -29.73
N LEU A 649 -9.27 -6.51 -28.49
CA LEU A 649 -9.02 -7.48 -27.43
C LEU A 649 -10.08 -7.28 -26.35
N MET A 650 -10.91 -8.29 -26.12
CA MET A 650 -11.85 -8.36 -25.00
C MET A 650 -11.18 -9.14 -23.86
N SER A 651 -11.13 -8.58 -22.65
CA SER A 651 -10.46 -9.22 -21.51
C SER A 651 -11.02 -8.80 -20.16
N ASP A 652 -10.72 -9.63 -19.15
CA ASP A 652 -11.23 -9.47 -17.77
C ASP A 652 -10.69 -8.24 -17.03
N LYS A 653 -9.52 -7.75 -17.45
CA LYS A 653 -8.94 -6.46 -17.10
C LYS A 653 -8.24 -5.91 -18.34
N ALA A 654 -7.92 -4.61 -18.36
CA ALA A 654 -7.01 -4.06 -19.35
C ALA A 654 -5.67 -4.80 -19.28
N ARG A 655 -5.15 -5.26 -20.43
CA ARG A 655 -3.93 -6.07 -20.50
C ARG A 655 -2.77 -5.22 -21.00
N ASP A 656 -1.69 -5.18 -20.23
CA ASP A 656 -0.39 -4.71 -20.73
C ASP A 656 0.20 -5.73 -21.71
N ARG A 657 0.86 -5.23 -22.75
CA ARG A 657 1.47 -6.07 -23.79
C ARG A 657 2.75 -6.74 -23.28
N ASP A 658 2.77 -8.08 -23.28
CA ASP A 658 3.80 -8.92 -23.94
C ASP A 658 3.60 -10.41 -23.61
N LEU A 659 2.83 -11.13 -24.42
CA LEU A 659 2.85 -12.61 -24.51
C LEU A 659 2.34 -13.08 -25.88
N GLU A 660 2.94 -12.61 -26.97
CA GLU A 660 2.78 -13.20 -28.31
C GLU A 660 4.11 -13.24 -29.07
N GLY A 661 4.75 -14.40 -29.04
CA GLY A 661 5.98 -14.74 -29.73
C GLY A 661 6.36 -16.15 -29.29
N GLU A 662 6.46 -17.09 -30.25
CA GLU A 662 6.47 -18.55 -30.02
C GLU A 662 5.12 -19.04 -29.42
N SER A 663 4.29 -19.79 -30.16
CA SER A 663 4.64 -21.04 -30.82
C SER A 663 3.68 -21.36 -31.98
N GLY A 664 4.20 -22.00 -33.02
CA GLY A 664 3.41 -22.65 -34.06
C GLY A 664 3.34 -24.17 -33.84
N GLU A 665 2.35 -24.80 -34.45
CA GLU A 665 2.19 -26.26 -34.61
C GLU A 665 2.31 -27.15 -33.35
N GLN A 666 1.16 -27.55 -32.80
CA GLN A 666 0.97 -28.95 -32.41
C GLN A 666 -0.39 -29.44 -32.93
N ARG A 667 -0.38 -30.63 -33.56
CA ARG A 667 -1.58 -31.27 -34.11
C ARG A 667 -2.31 -32.06 -33.03
N ALA A 668 -3.62 -32.20 -33.19
CA ALA A 668 -4.44 -33.02 -32.32
C ALA A 668 -4.14 -34.53 -32.47
N SER A 669 -4.23 -35.24 -31.35
CA SER A 669 -4.59 -36.65 -31.25
C SER A 669 -5.49 -36.81 -30.03
N GLU A 670 -6.65 -37.44 -30.21
CA GLU A 670 -7.76 -37.43 -29.24
C GLU A 670 -7.67 -38.59 -28.24
N ASN A 671 -8.43 -38.50 -27.14
CA ASN A 671 -9.06 -39.57 -26.34
C ASN A 671 -8.18 -40.77 -25.87
N GLU A 672 -8.24 -41.18 -24.61
CA GLU A 672 -9.47 -41.63 -23.93
C GLU A 672 -9.50 -41.37 -22.41
N SER A 673 -10.71 -41.44 -21.86
CA SER A 673 -11.00 -41.35 -20.43
C SER A 673 -11.28 -42.73 -19.82
N GLN A 674 -10.69 -43.04 -18.64
CA GLN A 674 -11.16 -44.16 -17.82
C GLN A 674 -10.95 -43.93 -16.31
N LYS A 675 -11.59 -44.79 -15.50
CA LYS A 675 -11.93 -44.51 -14.09
C LYS A 675 -10.88 -45.02 -13.09
N GLN A 676 -10.99 -44.48 -11.87
CA GLN A 676 -10.32 -44.94 -10.65
C GLN A 676 -10.61 -46.42 -10.34
N ILE A 677 -9.62 -47.14 -9.79
CA ILE A 677 -9.65 -47.88 -8.50
C ILE A 677 -8.22 -48.44 -8.24
N PRO A 678 -7.77 -48.64 -6.99
CA PRO A 678 -6.33 -48.52 -6.66
C PRO A 678 -5.63 -49.83 -6.20
N GLU A 679 -4.33 -49.65 -5.92
CA GLU A 679 -3.54 -50.28 -4.82
C GLU A 679 -2.65 -51.52 -5.11
N GLU A 680 -1.72 -51.73 -4.16
CA GLU A 680 -0.75 -52.84 -3.93
C GLU A 680 0.50 -53.06 -4.84
N THR A 681 1.63 -52.53 -4.34
CA THR A 681 2.80 -53.31 -3.85
C THR A 681 3.48 -54.37 -4.76
N SER A 682 4.74 -54.12 -5.19
CA SER A 682 5.94 -54.89 -4.75
C SER A 682 7.26 -54.57 -5.50
N ILE A 683 8.37 -54.92 -4.84
CA ILE A 683 9.81 -54.87 -5.15
C ILE A 683 10.32 -56.34 -4.98
N PRO A 684 11.43 -56.88 -5.54
CA PRO A 684 12.68 -56.25 -6.07
C PRO A 684 13.31 -56.83 -7.38
N GLN A 685 14.42 -56.20 -7.83
CA GLN A 685 15.64 -56.80 -8.45
C GLN A 685 15.52 -57.51 -9.84
N ASP A 686 16.61 -57.75 -10.59
CA ASP A 686 18.04 -57.83 -10.24
C ASP A 686 19.04 -57.47 -11.39
N HIS A 687 20.33 -57.36 -11.05
CA HIS A 687 21.57 -57.63 -11.84
C HIS A 687 21.73 -57.29 -13.37
N MET A 688 22.92 -57.01 -13.95
CA MET A 688 24.24 -56.49 -13.52
C MET A 688 25.20 -56.34 -14.75
N VAL A 689 26.28 -55.54 -14.66
CA VAL A 689 27.47 -55.50 -15.58
C VAL A 689 27.20 -54.99 -17.02
N GLY A 690 28.08 -54.21 -17.68
CA GLY A 690 29.34 -53.55 -17.26
C GLY A 690 30.35 -53.39 -18.42
N ALA A 691 31.29 -52.44 -18.27
CA ALA A 691 32.35 -52.03 -19.24
C ALA A 691 31.85 -51.43 -20.59
N GLY A 692 32.63 -50.58 -21.28
CA GLY A 692 33.91 -49.97 -20.92
C GLY A 692 34.50 -49.04 -22.00
N ASP A 693 35.59 -48.36 -21.64
CA ASP A 693 36.67 -47.81 -22.47
C ASP A 693 36.43 -46.77 -23.60
N ALA A 694 36.98 -45.57 -23.32
CA ALA A 694 38.12 -44.97 -24.03
C ALA A 694 37.92 -43.89 -25.13
N SER A 695 38.46 -42.70 -24.80
CA SER A 695 39.29 -41.80 -25.62
C SER A 695 38.88 -41.42 -27.05
N SER A 696 38.77 -40.11 -27.30
CA SER A 696 39.84 -39.37 -27.99
C SER A 696 39.63 -37.85 -27.98
N SER A 697 40.72 -37.09 -27.94
CA SER A 697 40.79 -35.71 -28.43
C SER A 697 41.42 -35.71 -29.83
N PRO A 698 41.32 -34.61 -30.60
CA PRO A 698 42.55 -33.82 -30.77
C PRO A 698 42.39 -32.30 -30.98
N SER A 699 43.46 -31.59 -30.58
CA SER A 699 44.07 -30.34 -31.11
C SER A 699 43.29 -29.23 -31.86
N ARG A 700 43.69 -27.99 -31.55
CA ARG A 700 43.62 -26.78 -32.40
C ARG A 700 44.29 -26.96 -33.79
N PRO A 701 44.19 -25.97 -34.69
CA PRO A 701 45.34 -25.04 -34.80
C PRO A 701 44.97 -23.54 -34.71
N GLU A 702 46.00 -22.70 -34.58
CA GLU A 702 45.94 -21.23 -34.60
C GLU A 702 46.41 -20.70 -35.96
N THR A 703 46.01 -19.47 -36.33
CA THR A 703 46.74 -18.61 -37.28
C THR A 703 46.55 -17.14 -36.95
N ASP A 704 47.65 -16.41 -36.81
CA ASP A 704 47.67 -14.95 -36.64
C ASP A 704 47.29 -14.18 -37.91
N SER A 705 46.90 -12.91 -37.75
CA SER A 705 47.60 -11.83 -38.47
C SER A 705 47.42 -10.49 -37.73
N SER A 706 48.49 -9.70 -37.66
CA SER A 706 48.55 -8.42 -36.96
C SER A 706 48.74 -7.25 -37.94
N SER A 707 48.27 -6.07 -37.55
CA SER A 707 48.83 -4.80 -38.03
C SER A 707 48.46 -3.65 -37.10
N ALA A 708 49.44 -2.86 -36.67
CA ALA A 708 49.26 -1.61 -35.94
C ALA A 708 49.62 -0.41 -36.85
N GLY A 709 49.07 0.78 -36.59
CA GLY A 709 49.32 1.95 -37.45
C GLY A 709 48.66 3.26 -37.00
N SER A 710 49.26 3.92 -36.01
CA SER A 710 49.23 5.39 -35.85
C SER A 710 50.41 5.99 -36.67
N PRO A 711 50.74 7.31 -36.68
CA PRO A 711 50.14 8.48 -35.99
C PRO A 711 50.04 9.77 -36.90
N VAL A 712 50.07 10.97 -36.29
CA VAL A 712 50.57 12.29 -36.79
C VAL A 712 49.56 13.36 -37.29
N LEU A 713 49.33 14.37 -36.41
CA LEU A 713 49.32 15.85 -36.61
C LEU A 713 48.37 16.54 -37.66
N ASP A 714 48.10 17.87 -37.67
CA ASP A 714 48.66 19.08 -37.01
C ASP A 714 47.59 20.20 -36.70
N GLU A 715 48.00 21.21 -35.91
CA GLU A 715 47.61 22.65 -35.67
C GLU A 715 46.32 23.31 -36.31
N ASP A 716 45.80 24.51 -35.93
CA ASP A 716 46.30 25.68 -35.16
C ASP A 716 45.17 26.66 -34.64
N LYS A 717 45.53 27.63 -33.76
CA LYS A 717 44.87 28.92 -33.33
C LYS A 717 43.57 28.89 -32.50
N ALA A 718 43.36 29.58 -31.36
CA ALA A 718 44.07 30.58 -30.49
C ALA A 718 43.58 32.07 -30.49
N ALA A 719 43.86 32.77 -29.36
CA ALA A 719 43.38 34.10 -28.86
C ALA A 719 42.01 34.06 -28.13
N SER A 720 41.78 34.53 -26.87
CA SER A 720 42.44 35.50 -25.94
C SER A 720 42.27 36.99 -26.30
N GLU A 721 42.25 37.98 -25.40
CA GLU A 721 42.54 38.09 -23.93
C GLU A 721 41.60 39.19 -23.31
N SER A 722 41.73 39.97 -22.20
CA SER A 722 42.69 40.28 -21.09
C SER A 722 41.91 41.09 -19.99
N SER A 723 41.84 40.74 -18.69
CA SER A 723 42.74 41.10 -17.55
C SER A 723 42.42 42.39 -16.72
N GLU A 724 42.46 42.30 -15.38
CA GLU A 724 42.99 43.30 -14.40
C GLU A 724 42.33 44.71 -14.18
N SER A 725 42.56 45.49 -13.11
CA SER A 725 42.94 45.21 -11.69
C SER A 725 42.80 46.46 -10.75
N ASN A 726 42.90 46.24 -9.41
CA ASN A 726 43.54 47.08 -8.37
C ASN A 726 43.00 48.47 -7.84
N THR A 727 42.76 48.48 -6.50
CA THR A 727 43.26 49.43 -5.45
C THR A 727 42.67 50.85 -5.14
N LYS A 728 42.38 51.03 -3.82
CA LYS A 728 42.87 52.07 -2.85
C LYS A 728 42.13 53.39 -2.48
N ASP A 729 41.94 53.51 -1.15
CA ASP A 729 42.25 54.63 -0.22
C ASP A 729 41.37 55.91 0.01
N SER A 730 41.26 56.22 1.33
CA SER A 730 41.34 57.55 1.99
C SER A 730 40.09 58.45 2.33
N THR A 731 39.82 58.57 3.65
CA THR A 731 39.55 59.81 4.46
C THR A 731 38.34 60.74 4.15
N ASP A 732 37.80 61.61 5.03
CA ASP A 732 38.17 62.07 6.40
C ASP A 732 36.95 62.56 7.24
N SER A 733 37.16 62.90 8.53
CA SER A 733 36.36 63.77 9.43
C SER A 733 34.97 63.28 9.94
N GLY A 734 34.47 63.72 11.11
CA GLY A 734 35.10 64.50 12.18
C GLY A 734 34.16 64.94 13.33
N GLU A 735 34.72 65.01 14.55
CA GLU A 735 34.27 65.74 15.76
C GLU A 735 33.05 65.25 16.61
N HIS A 736 33.03 65.73 17.85
CA HIS A 736 32.20 65.40 19.03
C HIS A 736 31.77 66.74 19.69
N PRO A 737 30.67 66.82 20.49
CA PRO A 737 30.84 66.71 21.95
C PRO A 737 29.61 66.20 22.77
N GLU A 738 29.85 65.92 24.05
CA GLU A 738 29.03 66.11 25.29
C GLU A 738 27.48 65.96 25.29
N GLY A 739 26.82 65.37 26.32
CA GLY A 739 27.28 64.85 27.62
C GLY A 739 26.18 64.11 28.42
N SER A 740 26.52 63.61 29.62
CA SER A 740 25.73 62.75 30.55
C SER A 740 24.79 63.54 31.51
N PRO A 741 23.98 62.96 32.45
CA PRO A 741 23.94 61.56 32.94
C PRO A 741 22.55 60.93 33.28
N GLU A 742 22.57 59.63 33.67
CA GLU A 742 21.70 58.90 34.66
C GLU A 742 20.14 58.87 34.49
N THR A 743 19.38 57.83 34.87
CA THR A 743 19.64 56.60 35.67
C THR A 743 18.67 55.44 35.34
N LEU A 744 19.07 54.20 35.72
CA LEU A 744 18.25 53.03 36.14
C LEU A 744 17.53 52.08 35.14
N GLU A 745 17.63 50.79 35.54
CA GLU A 745 16.80 49.59 35.31
C GLU A 745 16.97 48.62 34.08
N ASP A 746 17.28 47.37 34.47
CA ASP A 746 17.33 46.01 33.89
C ASP A 746 17.97 45.59 32.53
N PRO A 747 18.71 44.44 32.51
CA PRO A 747 19.45 43.95 31.33
C PRO A 747 18.70 42.92 30.45
N LYS A 748 18.14 43.43 29.34
CA LYS A 748 18.22 42.88 27.97
C LYS A 748 18.41 41.37 27.75
N ALA A 749 17.41 40.77 27.08
CA ALA A 749 17.66 39.73 26.09
C ALA A 749 18.26 40.31 24.79
N THR A 750 19.00 39.49 24.03
CA THR A 750 19.47 39.76 22.65
C THR A 750 19.52 38.41 21.89
N LYS A 751 19.44 38.31 20.56
CA LYS A 751 19.21 39.29 19.46
C LYS A 751 18.52 38.50 18.34
N ARG A 752 17.75 39.14 17.44
CA ARG A 752 17.21 38.51 16.22
C ARG A 752 17.53 39.37 15.00
N ASP A 753 17.91 38.72 13.91
CA ASP A 753 18.46 39.40 12.73
C ASP A 753 17.37 39.90 11.76
N SER A 754 17.71 40.87 10.92
CA SER A 754 16.73 41.59 10.09
C SER A 754 16.67 41.07 8.64
N ARG A 755 15.48 41.20 8.01
CA ARG A 755 15.25 40.98 6.58
C ARG A 755 14.47 42.17 6.02
N ALA A 756 14.79 42.57 4.80
CA ALA A 756 14.24 43.78 4.20
C ALA A 756 12.72 43.69 3.95
N VAL A 757 12.04 44.83 4.06
CA VAL A 757 10.59 44.98 3.86
C VAL A 757 10.33 45.64 2.50
N GLN A 758 9.33 45.16 1.76
CA GLN A 758 8.93 45.73 0.47
C GLN A 758 8.04 46.98 0.64
N PRO A 759 8.00 47.91 -0.34
CA PRO A 759 7.14 49.10 -0.26
C PRO A 759 5.64 48.76 -0.26
N MET A 760 4.87 49.44 0.58
CA MET A 760 3.42 49.27 0.73
C MET A 760 2.64 49.46 -0.58
N ASP A 761 3.11 50.33 -1.48
CA ASP A 761 2.43 50.64 -2.74
C ASP A 761 2.35 49.44 -3.69
N SER A 762 3.26 48.47 -3.57
CA SER A 762 3.19 47.20 -4.32
C SER A 762 2.08 46.30 -3.77
N ILE A 763 1.92 46.24 -2.44
CA ILE A 763 0.90 45.41 -1.78
C ILE A 763 -0.50 45.96 -2.10
N LEU A 764 -0.64 47.30 -2.17
CA LEU A 764 -1.89 47.98 -2.52
C LEU A 764 -2.23 47.89 -4.02
N ALA A 765 -1.31 47.42 -4.87
CA ALA A 765 -1.59 47.11 -6.27
C ALA A 765 -2.19 45.70 -6.40
N ASP A 766 -1.49 44.68 -5.88
CA ASP A 766 -1.94 43.27 -5.91
C ASP A 766 -3.37 43.13 -5.32
N TRP A 767 -3.63 43.78 -4.18
CA TRP A 767 -4.93 43.73 -3.49
C TRP A 767 -6.07 44.40 -4.27
N LYS A 768 -5.80 45.23 -5.28
CA LYS A 768 -6.84 45.76 -6.17
C LYS A 768 -7.21 44.78 -7.27
N GLU A 769 -6.21 44.12 -7.86
CA GLU A 769 -6.43 43.14 -8.92
C GLU A 769 -7.21 41.93 -8.39
N ASP A 770 -6.91 41.48 -7.16
CA ASP A 770 -7.70 40.48 -6.43
C ASP A 770 -9.16 40.94 -6.16
N ILE A 771 -9.38 42.21 -5.79
CA ILE A 771 -10.73 42.72 -5.50
C ILE A 771 -11.56 42.87 -6.79
N GLU A 772 -10.98 43.38 -7.87
CA GLU A 772 -11.66 43.48 -9.17
C GLU A 772 -11.98 42.09 -9.75
N ALA A 773 -11.14 41.07 -9.49
CA ALA A 773 -11.45 39.68 -9.80
C ALA A 773 -12.63 39.13 -8.97
N PHE A 774 -12.71 39.45 -7.67
CA PHE A 774 -13.82 39.05 -6.81
C PHE A 774 -15.16 39.73 -7.17
N GLU A 775 -15.15 40.97 -7.67
CA GLU A 775 -16.37 41.65 -8.15
C GLU A 775 -16.87 41.14 -9.51
N LEU A 776 -16.07 40.33 -10.23
CA LEU A 776 -16.40 39.74 -11.53
C LEU A 776 -16.93 38.29 -11.45
N MET A 777 -16.98 37.68 -10.27
CA MET A 777 -17.50 36.31 -10.09
C MET A 777 -19.03 36.29 -9.92
N ASP A 778 -19.69 35.43 -10.69
CA ASP A 778 -21.14 35.22 -10.59
C ASP A 778 -21.53 34.41 -9.35
N LYS A 779 -22.75 34.64 -8.84
CA LYS A 779 -23.17 34.19 -7.49
C LYS A 779 -23.28 32.69 -7.25
N ASP A 780 -23.21 31.88 -8.30
CA ASP A 780 -23.26 30.42 -8.21
C ASP A 780 -21.85 29.76 -8.20
N GLU A 781 -20.78 30.57 -8.29
CA GLU A 781 -19.36 30.15 -8.15
C GLU A 781 -18.67 30.71 -6.88
N LEU A 782 -19.44 31.28 -5.94
CA LEU A 782 -18.99 31.85 -4.65
C LEU A 782 -19.50 31.06 -3.42
#